data_AF-A0A9P7C7V6-F1
#
_entry.id   AF-A0A9P7C7V6-F1
#
_cell.length_a   1.000
_cell.length_b   1.000
_cell.length_c   1.000
_cell.angle_alpha   90.00
_cell.angle_beta   90.00
_cell.angle_gamma   90.00
#
_symmetry.space_group_name_H-M   'P 1'
#
loop_
_entity.id
_entity.type
_entity.pdbx_description
1 polymer ?
#
loop_
_entity_poly.entity_id
_entity_poly.type
_entity_poly.pdbx_seq_one_letter_code
_entity_poly.pdbx_strand_id
1 'polypeptide(L)'
;MFGSVRLVQEVTRSNQAIAPSPSTDTESHLESFNSSLTESSAISNTTPITTEISIVDSTNKKKLTDNQDLTRATVHPMSSPNEENVQQTERKKHESKQKKLYSQPTSSTLSIPIKPTSSVHSTKSREHRPLFFNTPVQQPLMAKTHARKNSKYSKRHYRARQASFSSVRKHHTRAEEEKKGKSHKLLCLWPLPIATRYMILIALLLSFLRSLHLVSLSCAAPSLVIYRLNLKHLILSPFLFDWTLPSVALYGWNLLILGLFEESLAHMIGGTRRFLSLLLVLLTTVSTLRLGLGYLFTKSTGWAVPSLFFSNAMHECNQGLAPFLFSLLVVQSLCIDDKYILIYGPNESNHTLTLRKVSLQLAMTLVNYTTQNILWWSLSGLLAGFLITLCLQALLAYEKREDSVRVKEVSEFISLERYRRTPLWRLMWSTVKKSAGVVAITLPILMTWNAYYTRDIPITPAELAQVSQERYLFTLVFMTAPRRGDPAYLTRTIDSYLANWPENPPAHSPYHRMQAMVYTHFSHHAQYDLARAHFSSTVKGQRYLKWVREDGRELNQRLHVAKALQLATQQFESTYYALMEDDFPVCGPHAWHEIEKVIYKAQKNVPHHCGIFVGTGGSGLFLKPEVARLVSRLLLHYVDRPPDIIIQQCLLGELPECSTCSDSLVTSKTLLMYHIGYNTSTSEDRTYKKNEFQCGWRHPFNGDPNVITL
;
A
#
# COMPACT_ATOMS: atom_id res chain seq x y z
N MET A 1 33.59 27.90 -3.57
CA MET A 1 32.96 28.15 -2.25
C MET A 1 32.67 26.89 -1.42
N PHE A 2 33.09 25.68 -1.85
CA PHE A 2 33.09 24.50 -0.96
C PHE A 2 34.55 24.12 -0.70
N GLY A 3 35.09 24.56 0.45
CA GLY A 3 36.38 24.06 0.96
C GLY A 3 36.29 22.57 1.28
N SER A 4 37.41 21.86 1.33
CA SER A 4 37.44 20.41 1.57
C SER A 4 36.72 20.04 2.87
N VAL A 5 35.58 19.35 2.75
CA VAL A 5 34.82 18.81 3.88
C VAL A 5 35.41 17.45 4.24
N ARG A 6 35.88 17.28 5.47
CA ARG A 6 36.43 16.01 5.96
C ARG A 6 35.45 15.39 6.94
N LEU A 7 35.08 14.13 6.75
CA LEU A 7 34.19 13.40 7.66
C LEU A 7 34.99 12.28 8.32
N VAL A 8 35.16 12.35 9.64
CA VAL A 8 35.91 11.40 10.46
C VAL A 8 34.93 10.74 11.42
N GLN A 9 34.91 9.41 11.45
CA GLN A 9 34.10 8.66 12.39
C GLN A 9 34.84 8.52 13.73
N GLU A 10 34.21 8.99 14.81
CA GLU A 10 34.67 8.68 16.16
C GLU A 10 33.92 7.44 16.65
N VAL A 11 34.64 6.32 16.80
CA VAL A 11 34.10 5.15 17.48
C VAL A 11 34.42 5.32 18.95
N THR A 12 33.43 5.74 19.73
CA THR A 12 33.51 5.74 21.19
C THR A 12 33.61 4.30 21.67
N ARG A 13 34.83 3.75 21.74
CA ARG A 13 35.10 2.67 22.70
C ARG A 13 34.75 3.24 24.06
N SER A 14 33.84 2.59 24.77
CA SER A 14 33.37 2.96 26.11
C SER A 14 34.54 3.18 27.09
N ASN A 15 35.13 4.38 27.07
CA ASN A 15 35.89 4.95 28.15
C ASN A 15 35.01 6.10 28.67
N GLN A 16 34.29 5.82 29.75
CA GLN A 16 33.49 6.85 30.40
C GLN A 16 34.37 7.79 31.20
N ALA A 17 34.03 9.07 31.07
CA ALA A 17 34.54 10.18 31.85
C ALA A 17 34.31 9.95 33.36
N ILE A 18 35.32 10.32 34.14
CA ILE A 18 35.24 10.45 35.59
C ILE A 18 34.48 11.74 35.87
N ALA A 19 33.32 11.65 36.54
CA ALA A 19 32.61 12.79 37.07
C ALA A 19 33.25 13.21 38.41
N PRO A 20 33.49 14.50 38.68
CA PRO A 20 33.64 15.00 40.04
C PRO A 20 32.27 15.36 40.63
N SER A 21 32.04 14.91 41.86
CA SER A 21 30.91 15.23 42.73
C SER A 21 31.11 16.58 43.46
N PRO A 22 30.08 17.13 44.12
CA PRO A 22 29.79 18.57 44.14
C PRO A 22 30.36 19.33 45.35
N SER A 23 30.49 20.64 45.21
CA SER A 23 30.54 21.58 46.33
C SER A 23 29.46 22.65 46.15
N THR A 24 28.56 22.66 47.13
CA THR A 24 27.66 23.73 47.53
C THR A 24 28.40 25.07 47.70
N ASP A 25 27.78 26.17 47.28
CA ASP A 25 27.53 27.32 48.14
C ASP A 25 26.55 28.32 47.47
N THR A 26 25.98 29.14 48.34
CA THR A 26 24.63 29.70 48.37
C THR A 26 24.55 31.14 47.81
N GLU A 27 23.31 31.61 47.59
CA GLU A 27 22.79 33.00 47.63
C GLU A 27 22.10 33.45 46.32
N SER A 28 20.78 33.31 46.23
CA SER A 28 19.73 34.27 46.64
C SER A 28 19.48 35.36 45.60
N HIS A 29 18.30 35.35 44.98
CA HIS A 29 17.38 36.49 44.99
C HIS A 29 16.01 36.05 44.42
N LEU A 30 14.98 36.26 45.25
CA LEU A 30 13.57 36.28 44.88
C LEU A 30 13.31 37.40 43.87
N GLU A 31 12.38 37.18 42.94
CA GLU A 31 11.20 38.04 42.85
C GLU A 31 10.06 37.31 42.10
N SER A 32 8.97 37.16 42.84
CA SER A 32 7.62 36.78 42.42
C SER A 32 6.97 37.94 41.67
N PHE A 33 6.10 37.67 40.68
CA PHE A 33 4.78 38.33 40.64
C PHE A 33 3.76 37.54 39.80
N ASN A 34 2.53 37.61 40.30
CA ASN A 34 1.37 36.79 40.01
C ASN A 34 0.50 37.35 38.87
N SER A 35 -0.21 36.41 38.24
CA SER A 35 -1.57 36.45 37.65
C SER A 35 -2.43 37.72 37.71
N SER A 36 -3.16 38.01 36.62
CA SER A 36 -4.66 38.04 36.51
C SER A 36 -5.09 38.78 35.21
N LEU A 37 -5.97 38.19 34.39
CA LEU A 37 -7.38 38.60 34.09
C LEU A 37 -7.51 40.09 33.67
N THR A 38 -8.20 40.50 32.60
CA THR A 38 -9.62 40.26 32.25
C THR A 38 -9.94 40.89 30.87
N GLU A 39 -10.96 40.34 30.21
CA GLU A 39 -11.94 40.89 29.24
C GLU A 39 -11.78 42.32 28.66
N SER A 40 -12.07 42.48 27.35
CA SER A 40 -13.31 43.12 26.82
C SER A 40 -13.21 43.65 25.37
N SER A 41 -14.24 43.32 24.59
CA SER A 41 -14.96 44.12 23.56
C SER A 41 -14.25 44.78 22.35
N ALA A 42 -14.65 44.28 21.17
CA ALA A 42 -15.16 44.96 19.96
C ALA A 42 -14.94 46.47 19.73
N ILE A 43 -14.60 46.85 18.48
CA ILE A 43 -15.44 47.67 17.56
C ILE A 43 -14.79 47.77 16.16
N SER A 44 -15.68 47.57 15.17
CA SER A 44 -15.73 47.97 13.75
C SER A 44 -14.77 49.04 13.22
N ASN A 45 -14.24 48.86 11.99
CA ASN A 45 -14.69 49.67 10.84
C ASN A 45 -14.16 49.22 9.47
N THR A 46 -15.13 49.19 8.56
CA THR A 46 -15.15 49.14 7.10
C THR A 46 -14.36 50.24 6.39
N THR A 47 -13.82 49.95 5.19
CA THR A 47 -14.22 50.65 3.94
C THR A 47 -13.66 49.95 2.68
N PRO A 48 -14.32 50.13 1.51
CA PRO A 48 -14.13 49.34 0.29
C PRO A 48 -13.28 50.07 -0.77
N ILE A 49 -12.78 49.32 -1.75
CA ILE A 49 -12.25 49.89 -3.01
C ILE A 49 -13.09 49.36 -4.17
N THR A 50 -13.83 50.28 -4.76
CA THR A 50 -14.52 50.19 -6.05
C THR A 50 -13.49 50.40 -7.16
N THR A 51 -13.59 49.65 -8.26
CA THR A 51 -12.98 50.07 -9.53
C THR A 51 -13.89 49.66 -10.67
N GLU A 52 -14.62 50.64 -11.19
CA GLU A 52 -15.24 50.62 -12.52
C GLU A 52 -14.14 50.66 -13.58
N ILE A 53 -14.18 49.79 -14.59
CA ILE A 53 -13.65 50.09 -15.92
C ILE A 53 -14.63 49.57 -16.97
N SER A 54 -14.78 50.41 -17.98
CA SER A 54 -15.81 50.57 -18.98
C SER A 54 -15.85 49.55 -20.12
N ILE A 55 -17.05 49.48 -20.66
CA ILE A 55 -17.54 48.86 -21.89
C ILE A 55 -16.72 49.34 -23.11
N VAL A 56 -16.30 48.40 -23.97
CA VAL A 56 -16.03 48.65 -25.39
C VAL A 56 -16.79 47.64 -26.23
N ASP A 57 -17.72 48.19 -26.98
CA ASP A 57 -18.58 47.56 -27.97
C ASP A 57 -17.77 47.27 -29.24
N SER A 58 -17.89 46.08 -29.82
CA SER A 58 -17.49 45.85 -31.21
C SER A 58 -18.34 44.75 -31.85
N THR A 59 -19.32 45.25 -32.58
CA THR A 59 -20.10 44.56 -33.60
C THR A 59 -19.19 44.11 -34.73
N ASN A 60 -19.28 42.85 -35.15
CA ASN A 60 -18.96 42.48 -36.53
C ASN A 60 -19.81 41.31 -37.02
N LYS A 61 -20.80 41.65 -37.84
CA LYS A 61 -21.52 40.76 -38.74
C LYS A 61 -20.57 40.31 -39.86
N LYS A 62 -20.48 39.01 -40.14
CA LYS A 62 -20.12 38.54 -41.49
C LYS A 62 -20.96 37.33 -41.87
N LYS A 63 -21.91 37.61 -42.77
CA LYS A 63 -22.61 36.67 -43.65
C LYS A 63 -21.63 36.23 -44.74
N LEU A 64 -21.54 34.94 -45.04
CA LEU A 64 -21.16 34.50 -46.38
C LEU A 64 -21.90 33.20 -46.70
N THR A 65 -22.47 33.22 -47.89
CA THR A 65 -23.36 32.25 -48.56
C THR A 65 -22.58 31.20 -49.33
N ASP A 66 -23.24 30.05 -49.55
CA ASP A 66 -23.21 29.12 -50.69
C ASP A 66 -21.88 28.77 -51.41
N ASN A 67 -21.61 27.45 -51.49
CA ASN A 67 -21.81 26.73 -52.75
C ASN A 67 -21.70 25.19 -52.62
N GLN A 68 -22.77 24.54 -53.09
CA GLN A 68 -22.83 23.41 -54.03
C GLN A 68 -21.60 22.50 -54.24
N ASP A 69 -21.86 21.19 -54.09
CA ASP A 69 -21.95 20.20 -55.18
C ASP A 69 -21.13 18.89 -55.06
N LEU A 70 -21.90 17.81 -55.29
CA LEU A 70 -21.57 16.59 -56.03
C LEU A 70 -20.46 15.66 -55.50
N THR A 71 -20.85 14.48 -54.99
CA THR A 71 -20.76 13.25 -55.81
C THR A 71 -21.56 12.07 -55.24
N ARG A 72 -22.17 11.38 -56.20
CA ARG A 72 -23.08 10.24 -56.13
C ARG A 72 -22.30 9.01 -56.58
N ALA A 73 -22.32 7.92 -55.82
CA ALA A 73 -21.99 6.58 -56.30
C ALA A 73 -22.76 5.56 -55.45
N THR A 74 -23.93 5.11 -55.89
CA THR A 74 -24.18 3.94 -56.76
C THR A 74 -24.12 2.61 -56.00
N VAL A 75 -25.32 2.04 -55.91
CA VAL A 75 -25.73 0.70 -55.47
C VAL A 75 -25.12 -0.38 -56.39
N HIS A 76 -24.68 -1.52 -55.84
CA HIS A 76 -25.13 -2.84 -56.30
C HIS A 76 -24.90 -3.96 -55.26
N PRO A 77 -25.81 -4.96 -55.17
CA PRO A 77 -25.80 -6.05 -54.20
C PRO A 77 -25.30 -7.37 -54.82
N MET A 78 -24.67 -8.25 -54.04
CA MET A 78 -24.46 -9.68 -54.36
C MET A 78 -24.26 -10.43 -53.03
N SER A 79 -25.24 -11.22 -52.59
CA SER A 79 -25.43 -12.66 -52.87
C SER A 79 -24.77 -13.57 -51.81
N SER A 80 -25.62 -14.17 -50.96
CA SER A 80 -25.39 -15.50 -50.36
C SER A 80 -25.71 -16.59 -51.41
N PRO A 81 -25.55 -17.90 -51.16
CA PRO A 81 -24.84 -18.61 -50.08
C PRO A 81 -23.82 -19.65 -50.63
N ASN A 82 -23.06 -20.31 -49.76
CA ASN A 82 -22.64 -21.70 -50.03
C ASN A 82 -22.43 -22.45 -48.71
N GLU A 83 -23.21 -23.52 -48.60
CA GLU A 83 -23.03 -24.66 -47.70
C GLU A 83 -21.82 -25.51 -48.13
N GLU A 84 -21.50 -26.50 -47.30
CA GLU A 84 -20.50 -27.58 -47.47
C GLU A 84 -19.05 -27.24 -47.09
N ASN A 85 -18.64 -27.59 -45.86
CA ASN A 85 -18.22 -28.97 -45.61
C ASN A 85 -18.00 -29.28 -44.13
N VAL A 86 -18.68 -30.35 -43.73
CA VAL A 86 -18.51 -31.12 -42.49
C VAL A 86 -17.38 -32.11 -42.73
N GLN A 87 -16.29 -32.04 -41.96
CA GLN A 87 -15.47 -33.16 -41.46
C GLN A 87 -14.04 -32.70 -41.16
N GLN A 88 -13.78 -32.35 -39.89
CA GLN A 88 -12.60 -32.82 -39.18
C GLN A 88 -12.77 -32.56 -37.68
N THR A 89 -13.57 -33.43 -37.07
CA THR A 89 -13.56 -33.67 -35.63
C THR A 89 -12.37 -34.60 -35.32
N GLU A 90 -11.80 -34.44 -34.13
CA GLU A 90 -10.84 -35.33 -33.47
C GLU A 90 -9.33 -35.07 -33.72
N ARG A 91 -8.80 -34.03 -33.06
CA ARG A 91 -7.56 -34.17 -32.26
C ARG A 91 -7.27 -32.90 -31.46
N LYS A 92 -7.57 -32.97 -30.16
CA LYS A 92 -6.91 -32.33 -28.98
C LYS A 92 -7.95 -32.05 -27.88
N LYS A 93 -8.48 -33.16 -27.35
CA LYS A 93 -9.23 -33.20 -26.09
C LYS A 93 -8.30 -33.83 -25.05
N HIS A 94 -7.28 -33.08 -24.63
CA HIS A 94 -6.43 -33.44 -23.48
C HIS A 94 -5.62 -32.19 -23.07
N GLU A 95 -6.26 -31.27 -22.36
CA GLU A 95 -5.67 -30.31 -21.40
C GLU A 95 -6.74 -29.34 -20.87
N SER A 96 -7.73 -29.86 -20.14
CA SER A 96 -8.63 -29.03 -19.32
C SER A 96 -9.18 -29.80 -18.12
N LYS A 97 -8.28 -30.37 -17.33
CA LYS A 97 -8.58 -30.86 -15.98
C LYS A 97 -7.48 -30.46 -15.02
N GLN A 98 -7.48 -29.20 -14.58
CA GLN A 98 -7.01 -28.86 -13.23
C GLN A 98 -7.49 -27.47 -12.80
N LYS A 99 -8.06 -27.44 -11.58
CA LYS A 99 -8.40 -26.28 -10.73
C LYS A 99 -9.70 -25.51 -11.04
N LYS A 100 -10.83 -26.17 -10.77
CA LYS A 100 -11.99 -25.53 -10.11
C LYS A 100 -11.97 -25.95 -8.64
N LEU A 101 -11.69 -25.02 -7.73
CA LEU A 101 -12.06 -25.12 -6.32
C LEU A 101 -12.25 -23.71 -5.76
N TYR A 102 -13.44 -23.15 -5.94
CA TYR A 102 -13.96 -22.10 -5.08
C TYR A 102 -15.08 -22.72 -4.26
N SER A 103 -14.75 -23.08 -3.01
CA SER A 103 -15.70 -23.49 -2.00
C SER A 103 -16.41 -22.26 -1.45
N GLN A 104 -17.73 -22.21 -1.61
CA GLN A 104 -18.61 -21.40 -0.76
C GLN A 104 -18.49 -21.89 0.70
N PRO A 105 -18.50 -21.00 1.71
CA PRO A 105 -18.61 -21.42 3.09
C PRO A 105 -20.08 -21.72 3.42
N THR A 106 -20.44 -22.99 3.44
CA THR A 106 -21.68 -23.47 4.06
C THR A 106 -21.51 -23.45 5.58
N SER A 107 -22.14 -22.51 6.26
CA SER A 107 -22.35 -22.55 7.71
C SER A 107 -23.53 -23.48 8.01
N SER A 108 -23.27 -24.78 8.20
CA SER A 108 -24.24 -25.71 8.78
C SER A 108 -24.01 -25.78 10.30
N THR A 109 -24.80 -25.02 11.05
CA THR A 109 -24.98 -25.24 12.49
C THR A 109 -25.77 -26.53 12.70
N LEU A 110 -25.09 -27.56 13.21
CA LEU A 110 -25.72 -28.78 13.74
C LEU A 110 -26.40 -28.42 15.07
N SER A 111 -27.73 -28.48 15.10
CA SER A 111 -28.54 -28.43 16.31
C SER A 111 -28.67 -29.85 16.88
N ILE A 112 -28.04 -30.09 18.04
CA ILE A 112 -28.27 -31.29 18.86
C ILE A 112 -29.23 -30.90 20.00
N PRO A 113 -30.30 -31.68 20.26
CA PRO A 113 -31.30 -31.34 21.27
C PRO A 113 -30.81 -31.69 22.68
N ILE A 114 -30.89 -30.73 23.60
CA ILE A 114 -30.69 -30.96 25.04
C ILE A 114 -32.06 -31.23 25.66
N LYS A 115 -32.22 -32.42 26.26
CA LYS A 115 -33.23 -32.68 27.29
C LYS A 115 -32.55 -32.80 28.66
N PRO A 116 -33.20 -32.38 29.74
CA PRO A 116 -32.58 -32.27 31.05
C PRO A 116 -32.78 -33.54 31.86
N THR A 117 -31.74 -33.97 32.58
CA THR A 117 -31.91 -34.83 33.76
C THR A 117 -30.96 -34.41 34.86
N SER A 118 -31.55 -34.40 36.04
CA SER A 118 -31.10 -33.96 37.34
C SER A 118 -30.00 -34.81 37.99
N SER A 119 -29.46 -34.21 39.05
CA SER A 119 -29.09 -34.79 40.35
C SER A 119 -27.65 -35.22 40.64
N VAL A 120 -27.04 -34.44 41.55
CA VAL A 120 -26.57 -34.83 42.90
C VAL A 120 -25.15 -35.44 43.07
N HIS A 121 -24.37 -34.75 43.93
CA HIS A 121 -23.21 -35.18 44.76
C HIS A 121 -21.93 -35.63 44.02
N SER A 122 -20.70 -35.54 44.54
CA SER A 122 -20.08 -35.00 45.76
C SER A 122 -18.55 -35.22 45.62
N THR A 123 -17.76 -34.23 46.07
CA THR A 123 -16.41 -34.28 46.69
C THR A 123 -15.21 -35.12 46.16
N LYS A 124 -14.04 -34.44 46.23
CA LYS A 124 -12.70 -34.86 46.71
C LYS A 124 -11.66 -35.53 45.78
N SER A 125 -10.58 -34.76 45.59
CA SER A 125 -9.14 -35.03 45.78
C SER A 125 -8.51 -36.44 45.59
N ARG A 126 -7.36 -36.44 44.91
CA ARG A 126 -6.01 -36.83 45.41
C ARG A 126 -5.24 -37.87 44.57
N GLU A 127 -3.95 -37.58 44.51
CA GLU A 127 -2.74 -38.21 43.94
C GLU A 127 -2.53 -39.75 43.94
N HIS A 128 -1.68 -40.15 42.97
CA HIS A 128 -0.54 -41.10 43.02
C HIS A 128 -0.66 -42.61 42.72
N ARG A 129 0.05 -42.99 41.62
CA ARG A 129 0.92 -44.19 41.37
C ARG A 129 0.26 -45.58 41.21
N PRO A 130 1.00 -46.63 40.77
CA PRO A 130 1.86 -46.82 39.58
C PRO A 130 1.56 -48.18 38.87
N LEU A 131 2.23 -48.51 37.74
CA LEU A 131 2.26 -49.90 37.23
C LEU A 131 3.65 -50.29 36.70
N PHE A 132 4.17 -51.40 37.22
CA PHE A 132 5.32 -52.21 36.79
C PHE A 132 4.88 -53.68 36.82
N PHE A 133 5.26 -54.48 35.81
CA PHE A 133 5.64 -55.92 35.83
C PHE A 133 6.10 -56.27 34.39
N ASN A 134 7.39 -56.47 34.09
CA ASN A 134 8.20 -57.71 34.11
C ASN A 134 7.63 -58.86 33.25
N THR A 135 8.37 -59.60 32.41
CA THR A 135 9.55 -60.46 32.72
C THR A 135 10.25 -60.99 31.40
N PRO A 136 11.28 -61.89 31.38
CA PRO A 136 12.59 -61.66 30.70
C PRO A 136 13.05 -62.79 29.74
N VAL A 137 14.24 -62.72 29.11
CA VAL A 137 15.14 -63.88 28.81
C VAL A 137 16.62 -63.45 28.59
N GLN A 138 17.50 -64.01 29.44
CA GLN A 138 18.90 -64.49 29.36
C GLN A 138 20.06 -63.79 28.58
N GLN A 139 21.17 -63.65 29.32
CA GLN A 139 22.57 -63.47 28.90
C GLN A 139 23.24 -64.84 28.58
N PRO A 140 24.52 -64.90 28.10
CA PRO A 140 25.66 -64.86 29.04
C PRO A 140 26.92 -64.09 28.58
N LEU A 141 27.75 -63.80 29.59
CA LEU A 141 29.08 -63.17 29.59
C LEU A 141 30.17 -63.93 28.81
N MET A 142 31.18 -63.19 28.33
CA MET A 142 32.60 -63.60 28.38
C MET A 142 33.51 -62.36 28.53
N ALA A 143 34.59 -62.50 29.29
CA ALA A 143 35.53 -61.45 29.70
C ALA A 143 36.98 -61.77 29.28
N LYS A 144 37.83 -60.72 29.29
CA LYS A 144 39.32 -60.69 29.10
C LYS A 144 39.75 -60.76 27.62
N THR A 145 40.76 -60.03 27.12
CA THR A 145 42.12 -59.80 27.65
C THR A 145 42.79 -58.59 26.97
N HIS A 146 43.82 -58.04 27.61
CA HIS A 146 44.76 -57.03 27.11
C HIS A 146 45.45 -57.37 25.79
N ALA A 147 45.68 -56.35 24.94
CA ALA A 147 46.85 -56.31 24.07
C ALA A 147 47.31 -54.85 23.82
N ARG A 148 48.52 -54.59 24.32
CA ARG A 148 49.39 -53.42 24.13
C ARG A 148 49.97 -53.48 22.71
N LYS A 149 49.97 -52.40 21.92
CA LYS A 149 51.07 -52.14 20.97
C LYS A 149 51.11 -50.68 20.48
N ASN A 150 52.35 -50.20 20.49
CA ASN A 150 52.83 -48.86 20.21
C ASN A 150 52.70 -48.42 18.74
N SER A 151 52.80 -47.10 18.56
CA SER A 151 53.48 -46.34 17.49
C SER A 151 52.54 -45.28 16.90
N LYS A 152 52.93 -44.05 16.59
CA LYS A 152 54.24 -43.40 16.49
C LYS A 152 53.99 -41.88 16.59
N TYR A 153 54.93 -41.21 17.24
CA TYR A 153 55.02 -39.78 17.43
C TYR A 153 55.25 -39.04 16.09
N SER A 154 54.57 -37.90 15.89
CA SER A 154 54.97 -36.87 14.92
C SER A 154 54.43 -35.50 15.37
N LYS A 155 55.07 -34.91 16.38
CA LYS A 155 54.94 -33.49 16.73
C LYS A 155 55.84 -32.67 15.78
N ARG A 156 55.24 -31.82 14.95
CA ARG A 156 55.95 -30.84 14.12
C ARG A 156 55.96 -29.50 14.87
N HIS A 157 57.06 -29.22 15.56
CA HIS A 157 57.35 -27.89 16.13
C HIS A 157 57.94 -26.99 15.03
N TYR A 158 57.26 -25.90 14.69
CA TYR A 158 57.88 -24.78 13.97
C TYR A 158 58.59 -23.87 14.99
N ARG A 159 59.93 -23.90 14.97
CA ARG A 159 60.82 -22.92 15.61
C ARG A 159 60.84 -21.65 14.77
N ALA A 160 60.43 -20.51 15.33
CA ALA A 160 60.80 -19.20 14.81
C ALA A 160 62.17 -18.81 15.37
N ARG A 161 63.10 -18.44 14.48
CA ARG A 161 64.47 -18.02 14.76
C ARG A 161 64.48 -16.75 15.62
N GLN A 162 65.20 -16.81 16.73
CA GLN A 162 65.76 -15.63 17.39
C GLN A 162 66.94 -15.13 16.55
N ALA A 163 66.94 -13.84 16.22
CA ALA A 163 68.12 -13.14 15.72
C ALA A 163 68.77 -12.39 16.88
N SER A 164 70.08 -12.55 16.94
CA SER A 164 71.02 -12.09 17.95
C SER A 164 71.12 -10.57 18.08
N PHE A 165 71.45 -10.16 19.30
CA PHE A 165 71.97 -8.85 19.69
C PHE A 165 73.16 -8.40 18.83
N SER A 166 73.15 -7.12 18.45
CA SER A 166 74.38 -6.33 18.34
C SER A 166 74.11 -4.91 18.84
N SER A 167 74.76 -4.60 19.95
CA SER A 167 74.83 -3.28 20.56
C SER A 167 75.68 -2.33 19.72
N VAL A 168 75.13 -1.18 19.31
CA VAL A 168 75.95 0.02 19.07
C VAL A 168 75.25 1.22 19.69
N ARG A 169 75.91 1.72 20.73
CA ARG A 169 75.63 2.93 21.49
C ARG A 169 76.07 4.13 20.64
N LYS A 170 75.15 5.00 20.23
CA LYS A 170 75.47 6.39 19.85
C LYS A 170 74.45 7.35 20.45
N HIS A 171 74.98 8.28 21.22
CA HIS A 171 74.30 9.36 21.92
C HIS A 171 73.74 10.40 20.94
N HIS A 172 72.59 10.97 21.34
CA HIS A 172 72.02 12.28 21.06
C HIS A 172 72.43 13.04 19.78
N THR A 173 71.44 13.32 18.94
CA THR A 173 71.09 14.69 18.53
C THR A 173 69.63 14.77 18.10
N ARG A 174 68.93 15.75 18.67
CA ARG A 174 67.75 16.49 18.16
C ARG A 174 66.56 15.68 17.62
N ALA A 175 65.50 15.67 18.43
CA ALA A 175 64.15 15.35 18.03
C ALA A 175 63.65 16.37 16.98
N GLU A 176 63.74 16.02 15.71
CA GLU A 176 62.69 16.35 14.76
C GLU A 176 61.63 15.26 14.88
N GLU A 177 60.57 15.54 15.65
CA GLU A 177 59.31 14.83 15.47
C GLU A 177 58.83 15.14 14.05
N GLU A 178 59.25 14.31 13.08
CA GLU A 178 58.45 14.07 11.89
C GLU A 178 57.08 13.60 12.39
N LYS A 179 56.16 14.57 12.51
CA LYS A 179 54.72 14.33 12.49
C LYS A 179 54.46 13.58 11.19
N LYS A 180 54.58 12.25 11.22
CA LYS A 180 54.00 11.36 10.24
C LYS A 180 52.54 11.75 10.17
N GLY A 181 52.20 12.57 9.18
CA GLY A 181 50.84 13.02 8.93
C GLY A 181 50.00 11.76 8.89
N LYS A 182 49.17 11.56 9.91
CA LYS A 182 48.18 10.49 9.90
C LYS A 182 47.42 10.74 8.60
N SER A 183 47.55 9.83 7.63
CA SER A 183 46.83 9.90 6.37
C SER A 183 45.35 9.78 6.74
N HIS A 184 44.72 10.94 6.92
CA HIS A 184 43.32 11.05 7.25
C HIS A 184 42.57 10.75 5.96
N LYS A 185 42.24 9.46 5.80
CA LYS A 185 41.39 8.98 4.71
C LYS A 185 40.13 9.82 4.74
N LEU A 186 39.86 10.49 3.63
CA LEU A 186 38.60 11.16 3.32
C LEU A 186 37.44 10.14 3.48
N LEU A 187 36.20 10.49 3.14
CA LEU A 187 35.18 9.51 2.75
C LEU A 187 35.65 8.71 1.52
N CYS A 188 36.73 7.95 1.66
CA CYS A 188 37.04 6.80 0.86
C CYS A 188 36.03 5.76 1.33
N LEU A 189 34.78 5.92 0.86
CA LEU A 189 33.87 4.82 0.53
C LEU A 189 34.51 3.86 -0.49
N TRP A 190 35.82 3.96 -0.73
CA TRP A 190 36.64 3.09 -1.50
C TRP A 190 37.74 2.51 -0.59
N PRO A 191 37.79 1.19 -0.40
CA PRO A 191 36.90 0.19 -0.97
C PRO A 191 35.45 0.30 -0.46
N LEU A 192 34.46 0.27 -1.37
CA LEU A 192 33.02 0.21 -1.00
C LEU A 192 32.79 -0.97 -0.05
N PRO A 193 31.91 -0.82 0.96
CA PRO A 193 31.50 -1.93 1.81
C PRO A 193 30.98 -3.12 0.99
N ILE A 194 31.26 -4.35 1.43
CA ILE A 194 31.12 -5.56 0.62
C ILE A 194 29.65 -5.85 0.30
N ALA A 195 28.75 -5.75 1.28
CA ALA A 195 27.33 -5.99 1.05
C ALA A 195 26.77 -4.96 0.07
N THR A 196 27.14 -3.69 0.24
CA THR A 196 26.75 -2.59 -0.65
C THR A 196 27.16 -2.86 -2.12
N ARG A 197 28.36 -3.41 -2.37
CA ARG A 197 28.77 -3.80 -3.75
C ARG A 197 27.88 -4.88 -4.34
N TYR A 198 27.55 -5.91 -3.57
CA TYR A 198 26.66 -6.97 -4.04
C TYR A 198 25.27 -6.41 -4.37
N MET A 199 24.75 -5.51 -3.54
CA MET A 199 23.47 -4.84 -3.81
C MET A 199 23.52 -4.02 -5.11
N ILE A 200 24.61 -3.27 -5.35
CA ILE A 200 24.82 -2.53 -6.62
C ILE A 200 24.78 -3.47 -7.81
N LEU A 201 25.56 -4.56 -7.77
CA LEU A 201 25.66 -5.51 -8.89
C LEU A 201 24.32 -6.17 -9.18
N ILE A 202 23.61 -6.63 -8.14
CA ILE A 202 22.30 -7.26 -8.29
C ILE A 202 21.28 -6.25 -8.84
N ALA A 203 21.27 -5.03 -8.34
CA ALA A 203 20.33 -4.00 -8.78
C ALA A 203 20.55 -3.55 -10.21
N LEU A 204 21.81 -3.33 -10.61
CA LEU A 204 22.18 -3.02 -12.00
C LEU A 204 21.79 -4.16 -12.94
N LEU A 205 22.11 -5.41 -12.57
CA LEU A 205 21.76 -6.58 -13.38
C LEU A 205 20.25 -6.71 -13.56
N LEU A 206 19.46 -6.68 -12.47
CA LEU A 206 18.01 -6.86 -12.55
C LEU A 206 17.32 -5.70 -13.27
N SER A 207 17.75 -4.46 -13.03
CA SER A 207 17.18 -3.28 -13.69
C SER A 207 17.57 -3.21 -15.16
N PHE A 208 18.76 -3.69 -15.53
CA PHE A 208 19.18 -3.85 -16.93
C PHE A 208 18.36 -4.93 -17.64
N LEU A 209 18.23 -6.13 -17.06
CA LEU A 209 17.42 -7.22 -17.62
C LEU A 209 15.95 -6.83 -17.80
N ARG A 210 15.38 -6.05 -16.87
CA ARG A 210 14.03 -5.49 -16.99
C ARG A 210 13.94 -4.49 -18.14
N SER A 211 14.94 -3.62 -18.30
CA SER A 211 14.98 -2.63 -19.40
C SER A 211 15.06 -3.28 -20.79
N LEU A 212 15.67 -4.46 -20.89
CA LEU A 212 15.70 -5.27 -22.11
C LEU A 212 14.45 -6.12 -22.31
N HIS A 213 13.45 -6.01 -21.44
CA HIS A 213 12.26 -6.86 -21.42
C HIS A 213 12.54 -8.37 -21.33
N LEU A 214 13.75 -8.78 -20.90
CA LEU A 214 14.13 -10.18 -20.71
C LEU A 214 13.46 -10.80 -19.47
N VAL A 215 13.10 -9.96 -18.51
CA VAL A 215 12.40 -10.37 -17.30
C VAL A 215 11.23 -9.43 -17.04
N SER A 216 10.02 -9.99 -16.94
CA SER A 216 8.81 -9.26 -16.56
C SER A 216 8.75 -9.04 -15.04
N LEU A 217 9.60 -8.14 -14.54
CA LEU A 217 9.58 -7.72 -13.13
C LEU A 217 8.89 -6.36 -12.99
N SER A 218 8.06 -6.27 -11.96
CA SER A 218 7.35 -5.06 -11.54
C SER A 218 7.50 -4.90 -10.04
N CYS A 219 7.28 -3.69 -9.55
CA CYS A 219 7.23 -3.45 -8.12
C CYS A 219 6.14 -4.32 -7.48
N ALA A 220 6.37 -4.79 -6.25
CA ALA A 220 5.45 -5.70 -5.58
C ALA A 220 4.61 -4.96 -4.54
N ALA A 221 3.31 -4.88 -4.78
CA ALA A 221 2.32 -4.55 -3.77
C ALA A 221 1.80 -5.85 -3.11
N PRO A 222 1.38 -5.83 -1.83
CA PRO A 222 0.81 -7.01 -1.18
C PRO A 222 -0.37 -7.61 -1.93
N SER A 223 -1.19 -6.80 -2.61
CA SER A 223 -2.29 -7.26 -3.47
C SER A 223 -1.79 -8.27 -4.51
N LEU A 224 -0.74 -7.95 -5.26
CA LEU A 224 -0.16 -8.85 -6.27
C LEU A 224 0.29 -10.18 -5.67
N VAL A 225 0.84 -10.19 -4.45
CA VAL A 225 1.31 -11.41 -3.80
C VAL A 225 0.14 -12.23 -3.25
N ILE A 226 -0.82 -11.58 -2.60
CA ILE A 226 -1.98 -12.25 -1.97
C ILE A 226 -2.92 -12.86 -3.01
N TYR A 227 -3.08 -12.22 -4.17
CA TYR A 227 -3.98 -12.67 -5.22
C TYR A 227 -3.30 -13.54 -6.28
N ARG A 228 -2.04 -13.27 -6.66
CA ARG A 228 -1.35 -14.04 -7.72
C ARG A 228 -0.21 -14.93 -7.22
N LEU A 229 0.08 -14.97 -5.91
CA LEU A 229 1.22 -15.71 -5.33
C LEU A 229 2.57 -15.33 -5.96
N ASN A 230 2.71 -14.09 -6.43
CA ASN A 230 3.89 -13.58 -7.14
C ASN A 230 5.07 -13.23 -6.19
N LEU A 231 5.55 -14.22 -5.43
CA LEU A 231 6.65 -14.05 -4.47
C LEU A 231 7.95 -13.57 -5.12
N LYS A 232 8.19 -13.93 -6.39
CA LYS A 232 9.37 -13.47 -7.16
C LYS A 232 9.46 -11.94 -7.22
N HIS A 233 8.32 -11.26 -7.39
CA HIS A 233 8.29 -9.80 -7.46
C HIS A 233 8.62 -9.21 -6.09
N LEU A 234 8.07 -9.77 -5.01
CA LEU A 234 8.32 -9.29 -3.65
C LEU A 234 9.79 -9.35 -3.26
N ILE A 235 10.46 -10.45 -3.60
CA ILE A 235 11.87 -10.67 -3.25
C ILE A 235 12.79 -9.77 -4.09
N LEU A 236 12.46 -9.57 -5.38
CA LEU A 236 13.34 -8.88 -6.31
C LEU A 236 13.07 -7.37 -6.43
N SER A 237 11.89 -6.88 -6.05
CA SER A 237 11.53 -5.46 -6.18
C SER A 237 12.39 -4.47 -5.38
N PRO A 238 13.01 -4.83 -4.23
CA PRO A 238 13.98 -3.96 -3.56
C PRO A 238 15.20 -3.57 -4.41
N PHE A 239 15.49 -4.38 -5.43
CA PHE A 239 16.65 -4.23 -6.30
C PHE A 239 16.30 -3.56 -7.64
N LEU A 240 15.03 -3.22 -7.85
CA LEU A 240 14.58 -2.60 -9.09
C LEU A 240 14.56 -1.08 -8.95
N PHE A 241 15.09 -0.40 -9.98
CA PHE A 241 14.86 1.01 -10.22
C PHE A 241 14.59 1.21 -11.72
N ASP A 242 13.91 2.31 -12.07
CA ASP A 242 13.72 2.69 -13.47
C ASP A 242 14.91 3.52 -13.95
N TRP A 243 15.26 3.42 -15.23
CA TRP A 243 16.39 4.17 -15.82
C TRP A 243 16.07 5.67 -16.05
N THR A 244 15.33 6.27 -15.13
CA THR A 244 15.08 7.71 -15.10
C THR A 244 16.08 8.38 -14.16
N LEU A 245 16.48 9.62 -14.47
CA LEU A 245 17.44 10.35 -13.63
C LEU A 245 17.01 10.44 -12.15
N PRO A 246 15.73 10.75 -11.81
CA PRO A 246 15.30 10.78 -10.41
C PRO A 246 15.37 9.41 -9.73
N SER A 247 14.98 8.33 -10.42
CA SER A 247 15.02 6.97 -9.88
C SER A 247 16.45 6.49 -9.64
N VAL A 248 17.35 6.74 -10.58
CA VAL A 248 18.79 6.42 -10.46
C VAL A 248 19.42 7.20 -9.31
N ALA A 249 19.15 8.52 -9.22
CA ALA A 249 19.66 9.36 -8.15
C ALA A 249 19.16 8.89 -6.76
N LEU A 250 17.87 8.60 -6.64
CA LEU A 250 17.29 8.10 -5.39
C LEU A 250 17.83 6.72 -5.01
N TYR A 251 18.00 5.82 -5.99
CA TYR A 251 18.58 4.50 -5.73
C TYR A 251 20.06 4.60 -5.31
N GLY A 252 20.84 5.45 -5.98
CA GLY A 252 22.21 5.77 -5.58
C GLY A 252 22.30 6.35 -4.17
N TRP A 253 21.35 7.24 -3.81
CA TRP A 253 21.21 7.77 -2.45
C TRP A 253 20.94 6.66 -1.42
N ASN A 254 20.06 5.71 -1.75
CA ASN A 254 19.78 4.56 -0.88
C ASN A 254 20.99 3.64 -0.69
N LEU A 255 21.80 3.43 -1.73
CA LEU A 255 23.04 2.67 -1.65
C LEU A 255 24.09 3.38 -0.80
N LEU A 256 24.17 4.72 -0.87
CA LEU A 256 25.03 5.51 0.00
C LEU A 256 24.64 5.34 1.47
N ILE A 257 23.33 5.45 1.78
CA ILE A 257 22.81 5.23 3.14
C ILE A 257 23.15 3.81 3.62
N LEU A 258 22.95 2.80 2.76
CA LEU A 258 23.28 1.42 3.08
C LEU A 258 24.78 1.24 3.39
N GLY A 259 25.66 1.87 2.61
CA GLY A 259 27.11 1.85 2.86
C GLY A 259 27.48 2.43 4.22
N LEU A 260 26.86 3.54 4.61
CA LEU A 260 27.04 4.14 5.94
C LEU A 260 26.53 3.25 7.07
N PHE A 261 25.41 2.54 6.86
CA PHE A 261 24.93 1.54 7.82
C PHE A 261 25.87 0.35 7.92
N GLU A 262 26.38 -0.16 6.80
CA GLU A 262 27.33 -1.28 6.80
C GLU A 262 28.61 -0.92 7.54
N GLU A 263 29.20 0.24 7.28
CA GLU A 263 30.40 0.70 7.97
C GLU A 263 30.18 0.84 9.48
N SER A 264 29.06 1.41 9.89
CA SER A 264 28.74 1.64 11.30
C SER A 264 28.36 0.36 12.05
N LEU A 265 27.50 -0.48 11.46
CA LEU A 265 26.93 -1.66 12.13
C LEU A 265 27.77 -2.93 11.97
N ALA A 266 28.56 -3.07 10.89
CA ALA A 266 29.38 -4.28 10.72
C ALA A 266 30.41 -4.42 11.84
N HIS A 267 31.02 -3.32 12.30
CA HIS A 267 31.93 -3.38 13.44
C HIS A 267 31.20 -3.76 14.74
N MET A 268 29.99 -3.24 14.96
CA MET A 268 29.19 -3.53 16.15
C MET A 268 28.77 -5.01 16.24
N ILE A 269 28.35 -5.61 15.12
CA ILE A 269 27.73 -6.95 15.11
C ILE A 269 28.80 -8.07 15.05
N GLY A 270 30.06 -7.73 14.74
CA GLY A 270 31.16 -8.70 14.65
C GLY A 270 31.52 -9.08 13.20
N GLY A 271 31.42 -8.12 12.28
CA GLY A 271 31.92 -8.20 10.90
C GLY A 271 30.84 -8.25 9.83
N THR A 272 31.28 -8.13 8.57
CA THR A 272 30.41 -8.00 7.40
C THR A 272 29.52 -9.22 7.14
N ARG A 273 29.98 -10.44 7.47
CA ARG A 273 29.18 -11.66 7.30
C ARG A 273 27.93 -11.64 8.18
N ARG A 274 28.06 -11.21 9.44
CA ARG A 274 26.92 -11.09 10.36
C ARG A 274 26.01 -9.93 9.97
N PHE A 275 26.58 -8.83 9.47
CA PHE A 275 25.79 -7.74 8.88
C PHE A 275 24.95 -8.21 7.68
N LEU A 276 25.51 -9.00 6.76
CA LEU A 276 24.76 -9.57 5.64
C LEU A 276 23.63 -10.50 6.12
N SER A 277 23.89 -11.30 7.15
CA SER A 277 22.86 -12.14 7.78
C SER A 277 21.75 -11.29 8.39
N LEU A 278 22.09 -10.19 9.07
CA LEU A 278 21.11 -9.25 9.61
C LEU A 278 20.26 -8.64 8.48
N LEU A 279 20.89 -8.21 7.38
CA LEU A 279 20.19 -7.63 6.23
C LEU A 279 19.20 -8.63 5.63
N LEU A 280 19.58 -9.90 5.50
CA LEU A 280 18.68 -10.96 5.03
C LEU A 280 17.48 -11.16 5.98
N VAL A 281 17.73 -11.22 7.30
CA VAL A 281 16.68 -11.34 8.32
C VAL A 281 15.73 -10.13 8.30
N LEU A 282 16.26 -8.92 8.12
CA LEU A 282 15.45 -7.70 7.97
C LEU A 282 14.59 -7.77 6.71
N LEU A 283 15.18 -8.17 5.57
CA LEU A 283 14.48 -8.32 4.29
C LEU A 283 13.29 -9.29 4.40
N THR A 284 13.52 -10.46 5.00
CA THR A 284 12.47 -11.47 5.19
C THR A 284 11.41 -11.01 6.18
N THR A 285 11.81 -10.39 7.30
CA THR A 285 10.89 -9.97 8.36
C THR A 285 10.01 -8.81 7.90
N VAL A 286 10.59 -7.78 7.27
CA VAL A 286 9.83 -6.65 6.71
C VAL A 286 8.86 -7.14 5.65
N SER A 287 9.31 -7.98 4.72
CA SER A 287 8.43 -8.54 3.67
C SER A 287 7.29 -9.37 4.26
N THR A 288 7.58 -10.24 5.24
CA THR A 288 6.57 -11.09 5.89
C THR A 288 5.57 -10.26 6.69
N LEU A 289 6.05 -9.31 7.50
CA LEU A 289 5.20 -8.40 8.26
C LEU A 289 4.29 -7.61 7.32
N ARG A 290 4.84 -7.15 6.18
CA ARG A 290 4.08 -6.39 5.21
C ARG A 290 2.99 -7.22 4.53
N LEU A 291 3.31 -8.46 4.13
CA LEU A 291 2.29 -9.39 3.63
C LEU A 291 1.25 -9.73 4.70
N GLY A 292 1.66 -9.88 5.95
CA GLY A 292 0.78 -10.08 7.09
C GLY A 292 -0.19 -8.92 7.27
N LEU A 293 0.31 -7.68 7.33
CA LEU A 293 -0.50 -6.47 7.40
C LEU A 293 -1.40 -6.31 6.18
N GLY A 294 -0.86 -6.57 4.99
CA GLY A 294 -1.63 -6.61 3.75
C GLY A 294 -2.75 -7.64 3.84
N TYR A 295 -2.50 -8.87 4.27
CA TYR A 295 -3.52 -9.89 4.43
C TYR A 295 -4.56 -9.52 5.49
N LEU A 296 -4.10 -8.95 6.61
CA LEU A 296 -4.95 -8.54 7.72
C LEU A 296 -5.96 -7.48 7.27
N PHE A 297 -5.47 -6.40 6.66
CA PHE A 297 -6.30 -5.29 6.18
C PHE A 297 -7.13 -5.62 4.93
N THR A 298 -7.16 -6.89 4.47
CA THR A 298 -7.75 -7.24 3.17
C THR A 298 -8.63 -8.46 3.19
N LYS A 299 -8.11 -9.59 3.67
CA LYS A 299 -8.83 -10.86 3.72
C LYS A 299 -9.30 -11.18 5.13
N SER A 300 -8.50 -10.89 6.16
CA SER A 300 -8.78 -11.44 7.50
C SER A 300 -9.82 -10.67 8.30
N THR A 301 -9.82 -9.33 8.26
CA THR A 301 -10.83 -8.55 9.00
C THR A 301 -12.20 -8.54 8.30
N GLY A 302 -12.27 -9.14 7.10
CA GLY A 302 -13.46 -9.30 6.26
C GLY A 302 -14.42 -8.10 6.19
N TRP A 303 -15.69 -8.40 6.00
CA TRP A 303 -16.78 -7.43 5.99
C TRP A 303 -17.14 -6.88 7.40
N ALA A 304 -16.39 -7.28 8.45
CA ALA A 304 -16.78 -7.08 9.84
C ALA A 304 -16.35 -5.71 10.40
N VAL A 305 -15.27 -5.11 9.90
CA VAL A 305 -14.80 -3.78 10.37
C VAL A 305 -14.33 -2.91 9.20
N PRO A 306 -15.22 -2.42 8.32
CA PRO A 306 -14.88 -1.66 7.11
C PRO A 306 -13.97 -0.44 7.37
N SER A 307 -14.06 0.18 8.54
CA SER A 307 -13.21 1.32 8.93
C SER A 307 -11.71 0.99 9.02
N LEU A 308 -11.32 -0.27 9.21
CA LEU A 308 -9.92 -0.71 9.20
C LEU A 308 -9.37 -1.00 7.79
N PHE A 309 -10.19 -0.86 6.74
CA PHE A 309 -9.86 -1.28 5.36
C PHE A 309 -9.32 -0.19 4.42
N PHE A 310 -9.21 1.05 4.89
CA PHE A 310 -8.87 2.19 4.02
C PHE A 310 -7.37 2.41 3.83
N SER A 311 -6.58 1.36 4.04
CA SER A 311 -5.16 1.51 4.01
C SER A 311 -4.62 1.37 2.59
N ASN A 312 -3.92 2.42 2.13
CA ASN A 312 -3.04 2.33 0.95
C ASN A 312 -1.98 1.22 1.11
N ALA A 313 -1.86 0.58 2.29
CA ALA A 313 -1.07 -0.63 2.52
C ALA A 313 -1.37 -1.76 1.53
N MET A 314 -2.49 -1.82 0.81
CA MET A 314 -2.61 -2.85 -0.22
C MET A 314 -1.86 -2.57 -1.50
N HIS A 315 -1.79 -1.28 -1.85
CA HIS A 315 -1.42 -0.79 -3.17
C HIS A 315 -0.04 -0.17 -3.18
N GLU A 316 0.48 0.19 -2.00
CA GLU A 316 1.80 0.76 -1.85
C GLU A 316 2.85 -0.25 -2.33
N CYS A 317 3.50 0.11 -3.43
CA CYS A 317 4.47 -0.74 -4.08
C CYS A 317 5.83 -0.69 -3.38
N ASN A 318 6.48 -1.84 -3.22
CA ASN A 318 7.87 -1.86 -2.79
C ASN A 318 8.79 -1.66 -3.97
N GLN A 319 9.40 -0.48 -4.09
CA GLN A 319 10.49 -0.25 -5.02
C GLN A 319 11.67 0.36 -4.28
N GLY A 320 12.83 -0.29 -4.36
CA GLY A 320 14.05 0.16 -3.71
C GLY A 320 14.24 -0.32 -2.27
N LEU A 321 15.26 0.24 -1.61
CA LEU A 321 15.78 -0.26 -0.32
C LEU A 321 15.18 0.44 0.90
N ALA A 322 14.41 1.51 0.71
CA ALA A 322 13.92 2.39 1.77
C ALA A 322 13.33 1.66 3.01
N PRO A 323 12.48 0.63 2.87
CA PRO A 323 11.85 -0.02 4.02
C PRO A 323 12.88 -0.71 4.93
N PHE A 324 13.94 -1.27 4.32
CA PHE A 324 15.03 -1.92 5.03
C PHE A 324 15.98 -0.90 5.65
N LEU A 325 16.16 0.27 5.03
CA LEU A 325 16.93 1.38 5.60
C LEU A 325 16.26 1.95 6.86
N PHE A 326 14.92 2.08 6.89
CA PHE A 326 14.19 2.44 8.11
C PHE A 326 14.35 1.37 9.21
N SER A 327 14.43 0.10 8.82
CA SER A 327 14.70 -0.99 9.76
C SER A 327 16.11 -0.89 10.36
N LEU A 328 17.12 -0.67 9.52
CA LEU A 328 18.51 -0.43 9.93
C LEU A 328 18.67 0.83 10.79
N LEU A 329 17.87 1.88 10.54
CA LEU A 329 17.84 3.09 11.37
C LEU A 329 17.47 2.76 12.83
N VAL A 330 16.50 1.87 13.04
CA VAL A 330 16.11 1.42 14.39
C VAL A 330 17.20 0.53 15.00
N VAL A 331 17.87 -0.31 14.20
CA VAL A 331 19.02 -1.10 14.69
C VAL A 331 20.19 -0.21 15.12
N GLN A 332 20.47 0.87 14.37
CA GLN A 332 21.50 1.85 14.70
C GLN A 332 21.22 2.59 16.02
N SER A 333 19.98 2.57 16.54
CA SER A 333 19.67 3.13 17.85
C SER A 333 20.46 2.50 19.01
N LEU A 334 21.00 1.28 18.85
CA LEU A 334 21.94 0.69 19.81
C LEU A 334 23.18 1.56 20.01
N CYS A 335 23.62 2.21 18.94
CA CYS A 335 24.76 3.13 18.85
C CYS A 335 24.30 4.59 18.69
N ILE A 336 23.23 5.00 19.40
CA ILE A 336 22.66 6.37 19.29
C ILE A 336 23.66 7.48 19.64
N ASP A 337 24.65 7.16 20.46
CA ASP A 337 25.64 8.12 20.97
C ASP A 337 26.82 8.31 20.00
N ASP A 338 26.91 7.50 18.95
CA ASP A 338 27.94 7.61 17.92
C ASP A 338 27.75 8.90 17.10
N LYS A 339 28.88 9.55 16.80
CA LYS A 339 28.91 10.82 16.06
C LYS A 339 29.82 10.72 14.84
N TYR A 340 29.42 11.39 13.77
CA TYR A 340 30.31 11.80 12.70
C TYR A 340 30.92 13.16 13.08
N ILE A 341 32.23 13.29 12.96
CA ILE A 341 32.94 14.55 13.14
C ILE A 341 33.23 15.10 11.75
N LEU A 342 32.67 16.26 11.46
CA LEU A 342 32.83 16.95 10.19
C LEU A 342 33.81 18.11 10.40
N ILE A 343 35.02 17.98 9.85
CA ILE A 343 36.09 18.97 9.97
C ILE A 343 36.08 19.80 8.69
N TYR A 344 35.85 21.11 8.84
CA TYR A 344 35.83 22.05 7.73
C TYR A 344 36.99 23.05 7.84
N GLY A 345 37.72 23.29 6.75
CA GLY A 345 38.79 24.31 6.72
C GLY A 345 40.20 23.81 7.08
N PRO A 346 41.21 24.67 6.92
CA PRO A 346 42.63 24.28 6.97
C PRO A 346 43.21 24.16 8.40
N ASN A 347 42.57 24.76 9.41
CA ASN A 347 43.05 24.75 10.79
C ASN A 347 42.17 23.87 11.68
N GLU A 348 42.77 22.86 12.31
CA GLU A 348 42.11 21.75 13.00
C GLU A 348 41.34 22.14 14.29
N SER A 349 41.56 23.33 14.85
CA SER A 349 41.10 23.64 16.21
C SER A 349 39.67 24.19 16.33
N ASN A 350 39.11 24.84 15.30
CA ASN A 350 37.89 25.67 15.48
C ASN A 350 36.68 25.32 14.60
N HIS A 351 36.74 24.25 13.80
CA HIS A 351 35.70 23.97 12.79
C HIS A 351 35.25 22.50 12.75
N THR A 352 35.04 21.90 13.92
CA THR A 352 34.48 20.54 14.04
C THR A 352 32.98 20.59 14.29
N LEU A 353 32.17 20.17 13.32
CA LEU A 353 30.74 19.95 13.52
C LEU A 353 30.51 18.48 13.86
N THR A 354 29.93 18.19 15.03
CA THR A 354 29.58 16.81 15.39
C THR A 354 28.11 16.54 15.08
N LEU A 355 27.85 15.51 14.29
CA LEU A 355 26.51 15.08 13.89
C LEU A 355 26.27 13.67 14.39
N ARG A 356 25.19 13.44 15.13
CA ARG A 356 24.81 12.08 15.55
C ARG A 356 24.48 11.23 14.33
N LYS A 357 25.01 10.00 14.27
CA LYS A 357 24.82 9.12 13.10
C LYS A 357 23.35 8.87 12.80
N VAL A 358 22.57 8.58 13.83
CA VAL A 358 21.12 8.31 13.73
C VAL A 358 20.36 9.52 13.16
N SER A 359 20.70 10.74 13.58
CA SER A 359 20.05 11.95 13.09
C SER A 359 20.34 12.20 11.62
N LEU A 360 21.60 12.03 11.20
CA LEU A 360 21.99 12.14 9.79
C LEU A 360 21.28 11.08 8.94
N GLN A 361 21.32 9.82 9.36
CA GLN A 361 20.70 8.72 8.63
C GLN A 361 19.18 8.84 8.57
N LEU A 362 18.51 9.31 9.64
CA LEU A 362 17.09 9.63 9.61
C LEU A 362 16.81 10.67 8.52
N ALA A 363 17.52 11.81 8.53
CA ALA A 363 17.34 12.86 7.53
C ALA A 363 17.57 12.34 6.09
N MET A 364 18.59 11.49 5.89
CA MET A 364 18.84 10.87 4.60
C MET A 364 17.73 9.89 4.19
N THR A 365 17.21 9.07 5.11
CA THR A 365 16.11 8.13 4.81
C THR A 365 14.81 8.84 4.46
N LEU A 366 14.54 10.01 5.06
CA LEU A 366 13.36 10.82 4.76
C LEU A 366 13.33 11.35 3.32
N VAL A 367 14.48 11.44 2.63
CA VAL A 367 14.52 11.78 1.20
C VAL A 367 13.72 10.78 0.35
N ASN A 368 13.58 9.53 0.78
CA ASN A 368 12.76 8.54 0.09
C ASN A 368 11.27 8.92 0.00
N TYR A 369 10.79 9.77 0.91
CA TYR A 369 9.42 10.29 0.87
C TYR A 369 9.21 11.44 -0.11
N THR A 370 10.25 11.93 -0.79
CA THR A 370 10.09 13.04 -1.75
C THR A 370 9.46 12.61 -3.07
N THR A 371 9.51 11.31 -3.40
CA THR A 371 9.06 10.80 -4.71
C THR A 371 7.69 10.12 -4.65
N GLN A 372 7.40 9.42 -3.55
CA GLN A 372 6.17 8.68 -3.38
C GLN A 372 5.85 8.43 -1.90
N ASN A 373 4.57 8.17 -1.61
CA ASN A 373 4.13 7.80 -0.28
C ASN A 373 4.51 6.33 0.01
N ILE A 374 5.46 6.13 0.93
CA ILE A 374 5.92 4.81 1.39
C ILE A 374 5.60 4.55 2.87
N LEU A 375 4.48 5.07 3.37
CA LEU A 375 4.10 4.98 4.79
C LEU A 375 4.14 3.56 5.32
N TRP A 376 3.44 2.64 4.67
CA TRP A 376 3.21 1.31 5.23
C TRP A 376 4.44 0.42 5.13
N TRP A 377 5.24 0.59 4.07
CA TRP A 377 6.54 -0.06 4.00
C TRP A 377 7.53 0.46 5.04
N SER A 378 7.58 1.78 5.24
CA SER A 378 8.46 2.37 6.25
C SER A 378 8.03 2.01 7.66
N LEU A 379 6.73 2.00 7.95
CA LEU A 379 6.18 1.52 9.23
C LEU A 379 6.52 0.05 9.47
N SER A 380 6.40 -0.80 8.45
CA SER A 380 6.82 -2.20 8.54
C SER A 380 8.33 -2.32 8.82
N GLY A 381 9.13 -1.47 8.19
CA GLY A 381 10.56 -1.30 8.44
C GLY A 381 10.87 -0.96 9.90
N LEU A 382 10.22 0.08 10.44
CA LEU A 382 10.38 0.52 11.82
C LEU A 382 9.98 -0.56 12.84
N LEU A 383 8.84 -1.22 12.63
CA LEU A 383 8.35 -2.30 13.50
C LEU A 383 9.27 -3.53 13.46
N ALA A 384 9.66 -3.99 12.27
CA ALA A 384 10.60 -5.08 12.13
C ALA A 384 11.97 -4.74 12.75
N GLY A 385 12.43 -3.51 12.53
CA GLY A 385 13.68 -3.01 13.09
C GLY A 385 13.64 -3.01 14.61
N PHE A 386 12.56 -2.52 15.21
CA PHE A 386 12.36 -2.55 16.66
C PHE A 386 12.45 -3.97 17.24
N LEU A 387 11.72 -4.93 16.66
CA LEU A 387 11.73 -6.33 17.10
C LEU A 387 13.11 -6.97 16.94
N ILE A 388 13.78 -6.73 15.81
CA ILE A 388 15.11 -7.28 15.52
C ILE A 388 16.16 -6.66 16.43
N THR A 389 16.08 -5.37 16.76
CA THR A 389 16.99 -4.73 17.72
C THR A 389 16.89 -5.38 19.10
N LEU A 390 15.68 -5.71 19.57
CA LEU A 390 15.48 -6.41 20.84
C LEU A 390 16.08 -7.82 20.80
N CYS A 391 15.84 -8.56 19.72
CA CYS A 391 16.40 -9.90 19.54
C CYS A 391 17.94 -9.86 19.44
N LEU A 392 18.49 -8.93 18.67
CA LEU A 392 19.92 -8.74 18.50
C LEU A 392 20.60 -8.39 19.81
N GLN A 393 20.01 -7.48 20.61
CA GLN A 393 20.55 -7.15 21.92
C GLN A 393 20.55 -8.36 22.87
N ALA A 394 19.48 -9.16 22.87
CA ALA A 394 19.40 -10.37 23.66
C ALA A 394 20.47 -11.39 23.24
N LEU A 395 20.67 -11.58 21.94
CA LEU A 395 21.70 -12.47 21.38
C LEU A 395 23.11 -11.98 21.71
N LEU A 396 23.42 -10.70 21.51
CA LEU A 396 24.72 -10.12 21.84
C LEU A 396 25.00 -10.21 23.35
N ALA A 397 23.99 -10.00 24.19
CA ALA A 397 24.14 -10.15 25.62
C ALA A 397 24.34 -11.62 26.04
N TYR A 398 23.73 -12.56 25.32
CA TYR A 398 23.93 -14.00 25.51
C TYR A 398 25.34 -14.44 25.08
N GLU A 399 25.78 -14.11 23.86
CA GLU A 399 27.13 -14.41 23.36
C GLU A 399 28.20 -13.84 24.29
N LYS A 400 28.06 -12.57 24.71
CA LYS A 400 29.03 -11.92 25.61
C LYS A 400 29.08 -12.58 27.00
N ARG A 401 27.98 -13.16 27.47
CA ARG A 401 27.97 -13.94 28.72
C ARG A 401 28.69 -15.26 28.55
N GLU A 402 28.52 -15.94 27.42
CA GLU A 402 29.22 -17.19 27.13
C GLU A 402 30.73 -16.95 26.98
N ASP A 403 31.14 -15.91 26.26
CA ASP A 403 32.55 -15.55 26.10
C ASP A 403 33.21 -15.19 27.44
N SER A 404 32.48 -14.52 28.34
CA SER A 404 33.00 -14.20 29.68
C SER A 404 33.37 -15.44 30.52
N VAL A 405 32.80 -16.61 30.21
CA VAL A 405 33.15 -17.87 30.86
C VAL A 405 34.46 -18.45 30.28
N ARG A 406 34.80 -18.10 29.04
CA ARG A 406 35.94 -18.67 28.29
C ARG A 406 37.22 -17.85 28.39
N VAL A 407 37.11 -16.55 28.67
CA VAL A 407 38.27 -15.63 28.73
C VAL A 407 39.09 -15.83 30.01
N LYS A 408 40.38 -16.13 29.85
CA LYS A 408 41.36 -16.30 30.94
C LYS A 408 42.16 -15.04 31.27
N GLU A 409 42.10 -14.00 30.43
CA GLU A 409 42.85 -12.76 30.63
C GLU A 409 42.14 -11.78 31.57
N VAL A 410 42.88 -11.25 32.54
CA VAL A 410 42.36 -10.46 33.66
C VAL A 410 41.83 -9.08 33.24
N SER A 411 42.44 -8.44 32.24
CA SER A 411 42.01 -7.11 31.76
C SER A 411 40.69 -7.16 30.99
N GLU A 412 40.51 -8.16 30.12
CA GLU A 412 39.23 -8.39 29.43
C GLU A 412 38.16 -8.82 30.43
N PHE A 413 38.54 -9.62 31.44
CA PHE A 413 37.67 -10.06 32.51
C PHE A 413 37.01 -8.88 33.26
N ILE A 414 37.74 -7.80 33.58
CA ILE A 414 37.17 -6.63 34.29
C ILE A 414 36.05 -5.96 33.47
N SER A 415 36.25 -5.81 32.15
CA SER A 415 35.25 -5.22 31.25
C SER A 415 34.03 -6.13 31.05
N LEU A 416 34.25 -7.44 31.00
CA LEU A 416 33.23 -8.48 30.88
C LEU A 416 32.45 -8.65 32.19
N GLU A 417 33.11 -8.52 33.34
CA GLU A 417 32.50 -8.67 34.65
C GLU A 417 31.54 -7.52 34.97
N ARG A 418 31.89 -6.29 34.57
CA ARG A 418 30.96 -5.15 34.65
C ARG A 418 29.69 -5.40 33.82
N TYR A 419 29.83 -6.03 32.66
CA TYR A 419 28.68 -6.43 31.84
C TYR A 419 27.87 -7.58 32.46
N ARG A 420 28.55 -8.56 33.06
CA ARG A 420 27.93 -9.70 33.77
C ARG A 420 27.06 -9.24 34.95
N ARG A 421 27.47 -8.18 35.66
CA ARG A 421 26.71 -7.58 36.77
C ARG A 421 25.48 -6.79 36.33
N THR A 422 25.43 -6.33 35.07
CA THR A 422 24.21 -5.68 34.57
C THR A 422 23.13 -6.73 34.27
N PRO A 423 21.97 -6.67 34.94
CA PRO A 423 20.90 -7.62 34.68
C PRO A 423 20.34 -7.39 33.26
N LEU A 424 20.00 -8.48 32.54
CA LEU A 424 19.51 -8.44 31.15
C LEU A 424 18.34 -7.47 30.99
N TRP A 425 17.43 -7.41 31.96
CA TRP A 425 16.27 -6.52 31.90
C TRP A 425 16.66 -5.04 31.80
N ARG A 426 17.76 -4.59 32.42
CA ARG A 426 18.24 -3.19 32.31
C ARG A 426 18.79 -2.90 30.93
N LEU A 427 19.53 -3.84 30.34
CA LEU A 427 20.03 -3.72 28.97
C LEU A 427 18.88 -3.70 27.96
N MET A 428 17.89 -4.59 28.14
CA MET A 428 16.69 -4.63 27.32
C MET A 428 15.87 -3.34 27.47
N TRP A 429 15.68 -2.84 28.68
CA TRP A 429 14.95 -1.60 28.94
C TRP A 429 15.65 -0.37 28.33
N SER A 430 16.99 -0.30 28.42
CA SER A 430 17.77 0.74 27.73
C SER A 430 17.58 0.67 26.22
N THR A 431 17.57 -0.55 25.66
CA THR A 431 17.37 -0.79 24.23
C THR A 431 15.97 -0.41 23.77
N VAL A 432 14.94 -0.77 24.55
CA VAL A 432 13.56 -0.34 24.34
C VAL A 432 13.48 1.18 24.33
N LYS A 433 14.07 1.86 25.31
CA LYS A 433 14.07 3.35 25.38
C LYS A 433 14.73 3.98 24.16
N LYS A 434 15.92 3.51 23.75
CA LYS A 434 16.64 4.04 22.58
C LYS A 434 15.86 3.80 21.27
N SER A 435 15.37 2.58 21.07
CA SER A 435 14.61 2.21 19.87
C SER A 435 13.27 2.94 19.80
N ALA A 436 12.54 3.00 20.92
CA ALA A 436 11.28 3.73 21.02
C ALA A 436 11.48 5.24 20.77
N GLY A 437 12.59 5.83 21.23
CA GLY A 437 12.92 7.22 20.93
C GLY A 437 13.04 7.49 19.43
N VAL A 438 13.74 6.62 18.68
CA VAL A 438 13.85 6.74 17.22
C VAL A 438 12.50 6.58 16.53
N VAL A 439 11.71 5.59 16.94
CA VAL A 439 10.36 5.37 16.39
C VAL A 439 9.42 6.54 16.70
N ALA A 440 9.43 7.06 17.93
CA ALA A 440 8.59 8.17 18.37
C ALA A 440 8.89 9.49 17.64
N ILE A 441 10.13 9.71 17.20
CA ILE A 441 10.49 10.87 16.37
C ILE A 441 10.14 10.61 14.90
N THR A 442 10.42 9.40 14.38
CA THR A 442 10.24 9.11 12.96
C THR A 442 8.76 9.02 12.60
N LEU A 443 7.94 8.35 13.41
CA LEU A 443 6.54 8.06 13.09
C LEU A 443 5.68 9.32 12.84
N PRO A 444 5.72 10.38 13.69
CA PRO A 444 4.97 11.62 13.42
C PRO A 444 5.38 12.28 12.11
N ILE A 445 6.66 12.27 11.77
CA ILE A 445 7.17 12.80 10.49
C ILE A 445 6.54 12.00 9.34
N LEU A 446 6.58 10.67 9.40
CA LEU A 446 5.97 9.83 8.36
C LEU A 446 4.46 10.08 8.23
N MET A 447 3.76 10.28 9.35
CA MET A 447 2.32 10.58 9.35
C MET A 447 2.00 11.95 8.74
N THR A 448 2.81 12.97 9.02
CA THR A 448 2.67 14.30 8.40
C THR A 448 2.87 14.24 6.88
N TRP A 449 3.89 13.50 6.41
CA TRP A 449 4.08 13.30 4.96
C TRP A 449 2.94 12.50 4.33
N ASN A 450 2.47 11.45 5.01
CA ASN A 450 1.31 10.71 4.53
C ASN A 450 0.09 11.62 4.42
N ALA A 451 -0.20 12.44 5.44
CA ALA A 451 -1.31 13.40 5.41
C ALA A 451 -1.17 14.40 4.25
N TYR A 452 0.06 14.83 3.93
CA TYR A 452 0.33 15.67 2.76
C TYR A 452 0.00 14.94 1.45
N TYR A 453 0.47 13.70 1.27
CA TYR A 453 0.22 12.91 0.05
C TYR A 453 -1.23 12.43 -0.09
N THR A 454 -1.92 12.18 1.02
CA THR A 454 -3.33 11.78 1.02
C THR A 454 -4.27 12.98 1.08
N ARG A 455 -3.75 14.21 1.02
CA ARG A 455 -4.58 15.40 0.99
C ARG A 455 -5.46 15.36 -0.25
N ASP A 456 -6.77 15.40 -0.04
CA ASP A 456 -7.72 15.46 -1.13
C ASP A 456 -7.54 16.76 -1.89
N ILE A 457 -7.26 16.64 -3.19
CA ILE A 457 -7.30 17.76 -4.12
C ILE A 457 -8.76 17.88 -4.55
N PRO A 458 -9.50 18.91 -4.11
CA PRO A 458 -10.87 19.12 -4.55
C PRO A 458 -10.86 19.39 -6.05
N ILE A 459 -11.71 18.68 -6.79
CA ILE A 459 -11.84 18.91 -8.23
C ILE A 459 -12.86 19.99 -8.45
N THR A 460 -12.44 21.04 -9.17
CA THR A 460 -13.35 22.10 -9.53
C THR A 460 -14.31 21.61 -10.62
N PRO A 461 -15.57 22.08 -10.63
CA PRO A 461 -16.52 21.72 -11.70
C PRO A 461 -15.97 22.04 -13.09
N ALA A 462 -15.19 23.12 -13.24
CA ALA A 462 -14.56 23.51 -14.49
C ALA A 462 -13.55 22.47 -14.99
N GLU A 463 -12.72 21.90 -14.11
CA GLU A 463 -11.79 20.83 -14.46
C GLU A 463 -12.53 19.56 -14.90
N LEU A 464 -13.62 19.20 -14.21
CA LEU A 464 -14.44 18.05 -14.60
C LEU A 464 -15.12 18.27 -15.97
N ALA A 465 -15.53 19.50 -16.28
CA ALA A 465 -16.13 19.82 -17.58
C ALA A 465 -15.15 19.65 -18.75
N GLN A 466 -13.85 19.82 -18.52
CA GLN A 466 -12.82 19.71 -19.57
C GLN A 466 -12.41 18.25 -19.88
N VAL A 467 -12.86 17.29 -19.07
CA VAL A 467 -12.53 15.86 -19.19
C VAL A 467 -12.97 15.27 -20.51
N SER A 468 -14.03 15.81 -21.13
CA SER A 468 -14.59 15.32 -22.38
C SER A 468 -15.25 16.45 -23.16
N GLN A 469 -15.24 16.33 -24.49
CA GLN A 469 -15.91 17.25 -25.42
C GLN A 469 -17.33 16.81 -25.80
N GLU A 470 -17.76 15.62 -25.36
CA GLU A 470 -19.08 15.07 -25.70
C GLU A 470 -20.23 15.95 -25.21
N ARG A 471 -21.38 15.92 -25.87
CA ARG A 471 -22.53 16.74 -25.47
C ARG A 471 -22.90 16.52 -24.00
N TYR A 472 -23.04 15.26 -23.58
CA TYR A 472 -23.26 14.91 -22.18
C TYR A 472 -22.01 14.26 -21.57
N LEU A 473 -21.72 14.61 -20.32
CA LEU A 473 -20.71 13.92 -19.53
C LEU A 473 -21.28 12.60 -19.02
N PHE A 474 -22.50 12.64 -18.47
CA PHE A 474 -23.19 11.47 -17.92
C PHE A 474 -24.61 11.34 -18.44
N THR A 475 -24.96 10.13 -18.89
CA THR A 475 -26.34 9.65 -18.95
C THR A 475 -26.50 8.53 -17.93
N LEU A 476 -27.16 8.82 -16.82
CA LEU A 476 -27.49 7.82 -15.80
C LEU A 476 -28.75 7.07 -16.25
N VAL A 477 -28.76 5.75 -16.15
CA VAL A 477 -29.88 4.89 -16.54
C VAL A 477 -30.39 4.20 -15.28
N PHE A 478 -31.46 4.73 -14.70
CA PHE A 478 -32.14 4.15 -13.55
C PHE A 478 -33.14 3.09 -14.02
N MET A 479 -32.82 1.84 -13.71
CA MET A 479 -33.68 0.70 -13.98
C MET A 479 -34.64 0.48 -12.82
N THR A 480 -35.92 0.33 -13.10
CA THR A 480 -36.93 0.10 -12.07
C THR A 480 -37.97 -0.93 -12.52
N ALA A 481 -38.48 -1.69 -11.56
CA ALA A 481 -39.47 -2.74 -11.76
C ALA A 481 -40.43 -2.82 -10.56
N PRO A 482 -41.68 -3.29 -10.75
CA PRO A 482 -42.59 -3.55 -9.65
C PRO A 482 -41.99 -4.51 -8.62
N ARG A 483 -42.14 -4.21 -7.33
CA ARG A 483 -41.64 -5.01 -6.20
C ARG A 483 -42.75 -5.32 -5.23
N ARG A 484 -42.63 -6.42 -4.49
CA ARG A 484 -43.61 -6.80 -3.47
C ARG A 484 -43.73 -5.70 -2.40
N GLY A 485 -44.96 -5.24 -2.19
CA GLY A 485 -45.27 -4.17 -1.22
C GLY A 485 -44.98 -2.75 -1.71
N ASP A 486 -44.62 -2.58 -2.98
CA ASP A 486 -44.37 -1.28 -3.63
C ASP A 486 -43.54 -0.30 -2.78
N PRO A 487 -42.34 -0.68 -2.31
CA PRO A 487 -41.48 0.23 -1.58
C PRO A 487 -41.04 1.41 -2.47
N ALA A 488 -41.02 2.61 -1.90
CA ALA A 488 -40.63 3.84 -2.59
C ALA A 488 -39.09 3.98 -2.80
N TYR A 489 -38.43 2.91 -3.25
CA TYR A 489 -36.98 2.93 -3.48
C TYR A 489 -36.60 3.87 -4.60
N LEU A 490 -37.31 3.82 -5.73
CA LEU A 490 -37.03 4.68 -6.88
C LEU A 490 -36.96 6.16 -6.49
N THR A 491 -37.95 6.66 -5.75
CA THR A 491 -37.99 8.04 -5.28
C THR A 491 -36.78 8.36 -4.40
N ARG A 492 -36.51 7.51 -3.39
CA ARG A 492 -35.36 7.68 -2.48
C ARG A 492 -34.02 7.67 -3.20
N THR A 493 -33.88 6.79 -4.18
CA THR A 493 -32.68 6.68 -4.99
C THR A 493 -32.51 7.95 -5.81
N ILE A 494 -33.50 8.36 -6.61
CA ILE A 494 -33.43 9.59 -7.42
C ILE A 494 -33.16 10.83 -6.55
N ASP A 495 -33.84 10.96 -5.40
CA ASP A 495 -33.61 12.04 -4.44
C ASP A 495 -32.14 12.14 -4.01
N SER A 496 -31.51 11.00 -3.73
CA SER A 496 -30.11 10.98 -3.31
C SER A 496 -29.15 11.51 -4.39
N TYR A 497 -29.47 11.35 -5.68
CA TYR A 497 -28.67 11.91 -6.77
C TYR A 497 -28.99 13.41 -6.97
N LEU A 498 -30.28 13.75 -7.07
CA LEU A 498 -30.72 15.15 -7.28
C LEU A 498 -30.34 16.08 -6.13
N ALA A 499 -30.19 15.57 -4.90
CA ALA A 499 -29.67 16.33 -3.77
C ALA A 499 -28.27 16.91 -4.05
N ASN A 500 -27.46 16.25 -4.87
CA ASN A 500 -26.11 16.67 -5.21
C ASN A 500 -26.04 17.53 -6.49
N TRP A 501 -27.12 17.61 -7.27
CA TRP A 501 -27.14 18.36 -8.52
C TRP A 501 -27.74 19.74 -8.30
N PRO A 502 -27.07 20.83 -8.70
CA PRO A 502 -27.55 22.18 -8.47
C PRO A 502 -28.79 22.48 -9.32
N GLU A 503 -29.73 23.23 -8.76
CA GLU A 503 -30.91 23.68 -9.51
C GLU A 503 -30.57 24.75 -10.56
N ASN A 504 -29.53 25.55 -10.32
CA ASN A 504 -29.04 26.57 -11.26
C ASN A 504 -27.50 26.48 -11.35
N PRO A 505 -26.96 25.55 -12.16
CA PRO A 505 -25.52 25.42 -12.33
C PRO A 505 -24.93 26.66 -13.01
N PRO A 506 -23.72 27.08 -12.62
CA PRO A 506 -22.98 28.12 -13.32
C PRO A 506 -22.82 27.83 -14.82
N ALA A 507 -22.64 28.88 -15.63
CA ALA A 507 -22.27 28.70 -17.03
C ALA A 507 -20.99 27.83 -17.14
N HIS A 508 -20.97 26.90 -18.09
CA HIS A 508 -19.89 25.91 -18.28
C HIS A 508 -19.72 24.86 -17.18
N SER A 509 -20.67 24.76 -16.24
CA SER A 509 -20.69 23.68 -15.25
C SER A 509 -20.95 22.31 -15.90
N PRO A 510 -20.30 21.22 -15.43
CA PRO A 510 -20.54 19.86 -15.94
C PRO A 510 -21.97 19.40 -15.68
N TYR A 511 -22.69 20.00 -14.72
CA TYR A 511 -24.08 19.66 -14.43
C TYR A 511 -25.03 20.01 -15.59
N HIS A 512 -24.71 20.98 -16.45
CA HIS A 512 -25.48 21.21 -17.70
C HIS A 512 -25.37 20.05 -18.70
N ARG A 513 -24.36 19.19 -18.49
CA ARG A 513 -24.06 18.01 -19.31
C ARG A 513 -24.37 16.71 -18.55
N MET A 514 -25.19 16.77 -17.50
CA MET A 514 -25.69 15.59 -16.79
C MET A 514 -27.17 15.40 -17.06
N GLN A 515 -27.57 14.14 -17.22
CA GLN A 515 -28.97 13.76 -17.32
C GLN A 515 -29.18 12.33 -16.81
N ALA A 516 -30.43 11.99 -16.52
CA ALA A 516 -30.83 10.66 -16.11
C ALA A 516 -32.07 10.21 -16.88
N MET A 517 -32.01 8.99 -17.40
CA MET A 517 -33.13 8.26 -17.97
C MET A 517 -33.66 7.30 -16.90
N VAL A 518 -34.93 7.45 -16.53
CA VAL A 518 -35.65 6.50 -15.67
C VAL A 518 -36.42 5.56 -16.57
N TYR A 519 -36.04 4.29 -16.58
CA TYR A 519 -36.52 3.30 -17.54
C TYR A 519 -37.27 2.15 -16.84
N THR A 520 -38.42 1.79 -17.40
CA THR A 520 -39.18 0.59 -17.05
C THR A 520 -39.76 -0.08 -18.29
N HIS A 521 -39.84 -1.42 -18.28
CA HIS A 521 -40.52 -2.24 -19.29
C HIS A 521 -41.87 -2.77 -18.77
N PHE A 522 -42.41 -2.15 -17.70
CA PHE A 522 -43.67 -2.55 -17.10
C PHE A 522 -44.75 -1.51 -17.39
N SER A 523 -45.82 -1.93 -18.08
CA SER A 523 -46.98 -1.06 -18.35
C SER A 523 -47.67 -0.62 -17.06
N HIS A 524 -47.65 -1.46 -16.02
CA HIS A 524 -48.17 -1.14 -14.69
C HIS A 524 -47.04 -1.11 -13.65
N HIS A 525 -46.73 0.07 -13.14
CA HIS A 525 -45.73 0.25 -12.10
C HIS A 525 -46.02 1.50 -11.26
N ALA A 526 -46.73 1.30 -10.13
CA ALA A 526 -47.22 2.39 -9.29
C ALA A 526 -46.10 3.31 -8.78
N GLN A 527 -44.97 2.74 -8.31
CA GLN A 527 -43.85 3.55 -7.84
C GLN A 527 -43.17 4.38 -8.94
N TYR A 528 -43.13 3.90 -10.18
CA TYR A 528 -42.70 4.72 -11.31
C TYR A 528 -43.65 5.89 -11.56
N ASP A 529 -44.97 5.66 -11.54
CA ASP A 529 -45.96 6.72 -11.75
C ASP A 529 -45.90 7.78 -10.64
N LEU A 530 -45.76 7.35 -9.39
CA LEU A 530 -45.62 8.24 -8.23
C LEU A 530 -44.33 9.06 -8.32
N ALA A 531 -43.19 8.43 -8.60
CA ALA A 531 -41.91 9.13 -8.75
C ALA A 531 -41.97 10.13 -9.92
N ARG A 532 -42.59 9.74 -11.05
CA ARG A 532 -42.78 10.62 -12.20
C ARG A 532 -43.62 11.83 -11.86
N ALA A 533 -44.75 11.64 -11.20
CA ALA A 533 -45.62 12.74 -10.77
C ALA A 533 -44.89 13.68 -9.81
N HIS A 534 -44.16 13.11 -8.84
CA HIS A 534 -43.38 13.88 -7.88
C HIS A 534 -42.31 14.75 -8.58
N PHE A 535 -41.40 14.15 -9.34
CA PHE A 535 -40.27 14.90 -9.88
C PHE A 535 -40.60 15.77 -11.09
N SER A 536 -41.64 15.44 -11.87
CA SER A 536 -42.08 16.29 -12.97
C SER A 536 -42.60 17.66 -12.49
N SER A 537 -42.97 17.77 -11.21
CA SER A 537 -43.36 19.04 -10.58
C SER A 537 -42.16 19.87 -10.09
N THR A 538 -40.96 19.29 -10.05
CA THR A 538 -39.74 19.95 -9.53
C THR A 538 -38.87 20.49 -10.66
N VAL A 539 -38.21 21.65 -10.45
CA VAL A 539 -37.30 22.24 -11.43
C VAL A 539 -36.14 21.30 -11.77
N LYS A 540 -35.55 20.65 -10.75
CA LYS A 540 -34.48 19.65 -10.95
C LYS A 540 -34.96 18.47 -11.77
N GLY A 541 -36.14 17.93 -11.46
CA GLY A 541 -36.70 16.79 -12.18
C GLY A 541 -36.98 17.09 -13.65
N GLN A 542 -37.56 18.25 -13.96
CA GLN A 542 -37.80 18.69 -15.34
C GLN A 542 -36.52 18.86 -16.15
N ARG A 543 -35.44 19.34 -15.50
CA ARG A 543 -34.15 19.53 -16.14
C ARG A 543 -33.42 18.22 -16.39
N TYR A 544 -33.26 17.42 -15.34
CA TYR A 544 -32.32 16.31 -15.35
C TYR A 544 -32.94 14.97 -15.72
N LEU A 545 -34.24 14.76 -15.49
CA LEU A 545 -34.87 13.46 -15.65
C LEU A 545 -35.61 13.34 -16.99
N LYS A 546 -35.46 12.17 -17.62
CA LYS A 546 -36.23 11.71 -18.78
C LYS A 546 -36.91 10.39 -18.41
N TRP A 547 -38.21 10.32 -18.62
CA TRP A 547 -39.04 9.18 -18.22
C TRP A 547 -39.34 8.32 -19.44
N VAL A 548 -38.92 7.05 -19.41
CA VAL A 548 -39.15 6.08 -20.48
C VAL A 548 -39.89 4.87 -19.93
N ARG A 549 -41.05 4.58 -20.53
CA ARG A 549 -41.83 3.37 -20.28
C ARG A 549 -42.03 2.66 -21.61
N GLU A 550 -41.68 1.39 -21.65
CA GLU A 550 -42.09 0.47 -22.70
C GLU A 550 -43.22 -0.43 -22.20
N ASP A 551 -44.04 -0.91 -23.13
CA ASP A 551 -45.10 -1.85 -22.82
C ASP A 551 -44.56 -3.26 -22.59
N GLY A 552 -44.99 -3.87 -21.50
CA GLY A 552 -44.52 -5.18 -21.09
C GLY A 552 -44.97 -5.57 -19.69
N ARG A 553 -44.86 -6.88 -19.40
CA ARG A 553 -45.13 -7.49 -18.08
C ARG A 553 -44.12 -8.60 -17.74
N GLU A 554 -43.19 -8.89 -18.64
CA GLU A 554 -42.24 -10.00 -18.47
C GLU A 554 -41.18 -9.66 -17.41
N LEU A 555 -40.78 -10.65 -16.61
CA LEU A 555 -39.69 -10.51 -15.64
C LEU A 555 -38.36 -10.90 -16.30
N ASN A 556 -37.94 -10.15 -17.32
CA ASN A 556 -36.72 -10.42 -18.08
C ASN A 556 -35.69 -9.30 -17.87
N GLN A 557 -35.05 -9.30 -16.70
CA GLN A 557 -34.06 -8.27 -16.31
C GLN A 557 -33.00 -8.06 -17.40
N ARG A 558 -32.50 -9.15 -17.98
CA ARG A 558 -31.50 -9.14 -19.05
C ARG A 558 -31.94 -8.34 -20.27
N LEU A 559 -33.13 -8.68 -20.79
CA LEU A 559 -33.70 -7.98 -21.93
C LEU A 559 -33.93 -6.50 -21.62
N HIS A 560 -34.42 -6.20 -20.42
CA HIS A 560 -34.70 -4.82 -20.01
C HIS A 560 -33.40 -3.99 -19.93
N VAL A 561 -32.35 -4.52 -19.31
CA VAL A 561 -31.04 -3.85 -19.24
C VAL A 561 -30.44 -3.65 -20.64
N ALA A 562 -30.52 -4.67 -21.49
CA ALA A 562 -30.06 -4.59 -22.88
C ALA A 562 -30.78 -3.48 -23.66
N LYS A 563 -32.11 -3.44 -23.61
CA LYS A 563 -32.94 -2.41 -24.26
C LYS A 563 -32.65 -1.02 -23.70
N ALA A 564 -32.55 -0.87 -22.38
CA ALA A 564 -32.27 0.42 -21.77
C ALA A 564 -30.90 0.99 -22.18
N LEU A 565 -29.85 0.16 -22.18
CA LEU A 565 -28.52 0.58 -22.65
C LEU A 565 -28.52 0.90 -24.14
N GLN A 566 -29.19 0.10 -24.95
CA GLN A 566 -29.34 0.36 -26.39
C GLN A 566 -30.05 1.69 -26.64
N LEU A 567 -31.17 1.95 -25.96
CA LEU A 567 -31.92 3.18 -26.08
C LEU A 567 -31.09 4.39 -25.66
N ALA A 568 -30.43 4.31 -24.50
CA ALA A 568 -29.59 5.39 -23.99
C ALA A 568 -28.45 5.74 -24.96
N THR A 569 -27.78 4.72 -25.49
CA THR A 569 -26.65 4.90 -26.43
C THR A 569 -27.06 5.35 -27.83
N GLN A 570 -28.30 5.12 -28.24
CA GLN A 570 -28.84 5.61 -29.51
C GLN A 570 -29.39 7.04 -29.42
N GLN A 571 -30.01 7.39 -28.29
CA GLN A 571 -30.67 8.69 -28.12
C GLN A 571 -29.73 9.80 -27.66
N PHE A 572 -28.70 9.45 -26.89
CA PHE A 572 -27.85 10.42 -26.23
C PHE A 572 -26.39 10.18 -26.55
N GLU A 573 -25.66 11.24 -26.88
CA GLU A 573 -24.22 11.24 -27.05
C GLU A 573 -23.56 11.62 -25.72
N SER A 574 -23.03 10.63 -25.01
CA SER A 574 -22.50 10.79 -23.65
C SER A 574 -21.11 10.21 -23.51
N THR A 575 -20.31 10.77 -22.61
CA THR A 575 -18.98 10.19 -22.28
C THR A 575 -19.11 8.89 -21.49
N TYR A 576 -20.09 8.83 -20.58
CA TYR A 576 -20.42 7.61 -19.83
C TYR A 576 -21.92 7.37 -19.81
N TYR A 577 -22.28 6.09 -19.90
CA TYR A 577 -23.60 5.58 -19.60
C TYR A 577 -23.52 4.82 -18.29
N ALA A 578 -24.19 5.35 -17.27
CA ALA A 578 -24.08 4.83 -15.91
C ALA A 578 -25.31 4.00 -15.55
N LEU A 579 -25.16 2.69 -15.34
CA LEU A 579 -26.26 1.81 -14.97
C LEU A 579 -26.51 1.86 -13.45
N MET A 580 -27.75 2.18 -13.06
CA MET A 580 -28.21 2.25 -11.66
C MET A 580 -29.47 1.41 -11.48
N GLU A 581 -29.54 0.66 -10.39
CA GLU A 581 -30.80 0.07 -9.92
C GLU A 581 -31.55 1.09 -9.04
N ASP A 582 -32.86 0.89 -8.90
CA ASP A 582 -33.76 1.79 -8.18
C ASP A 582 -33.63 1.75 -6.65
N ASP A 583 -32.77 0.91 -6.09
CA ASP A 583 -32.52 0.71 -4.67
C ASP A 583 -31.05 0.91 -4.24
N PHE A 584 -30.29 1.68 -5.03
CA PHE A 584 -28.91 2.10 -4.74
C PHE A 584 -28.74 3.63 -4.66
N PRO A 585 -29.23 4.27 -3.58
CA PRO A 585 -28.93 5.67 -3.30
C PRO A 585 -27.44 5.94 -3.11
N VAL A 586 -27.00 7.14 -3.50
CA VAL A 586 -25.63 7.65 -3.25
C VAL A 586 -25.48 8.01 -1.77
N CYS A 587 -24.29 7.80 -1.24
CA CYS A 587 -23.92 8.04 0.17
C CYS A 587 -23.68 9.53 0.49
N GLY A 588 -24.59 10.41 0.04
CA GLY A 588 -24.55 11.85 0.29
C GLY A 588 -23.49 12.62 -0.51
N PRO A 589 -23.27 13.92 -0.18
CA PRO A 589 -22.45 14.83 -0.98
C PRO A 589 -20.98 14.44 -1.09
N HIS A 590 -20.39 13.91 -0.02
CA HIS A 590 -19.00 13.48 -0.05
C HIS A 590 -18.78 12.32 -1.02
N ALA A 591 -19.68 11.33 -1.02
CA ALA A 591 -19.59 10.21 -1.94
C ALA A 591 -19.82 10.62 -3.40
N TRP A 592 -20.72 11.56 -3.66
CA TRP A 592 -20.89 12.13 -4.99
C TRP A 592 -19.61 12.83 -5.48
N HIS A 593 -18.96 13.62 -4.62
CA HIS A 593 -17.69 14.25 -4.98
C HIS A 593 -16.58 13.22 -5.24
N GLU A 594 -16.54 12.11 -4.49
CA GLU A 594 -15.62 11.02 -4.77
C GLU A 594 -15.94 10.32 -6.11
N ILE A 595 -17.21 10.22 -6.53
CA ILE A 595 -17.58 9.73 -7.88
C ILE A 595 -16.98 10.67 -8.95
N GLU A 596 -17.21 11.97 -8.83
CA GLU A 596 -16.65 12.98 -9.74
C GLU A 596 -15.12 12.89 -9.83
N LYS A 597 -14.49 12.66 -8.67
CA LYS A 597 -13.03 12.53 -8.56
C LYS A 597 -12.48 11.27 -9.20
N VAL A 598 -13.10 10.13 -8.97
CA VAL A 598 -12.70 8.88 -9.64
C VAL A 598 -12.83 9.05 -11.14
N ILE A 599 -13.89 9.69 -11.64
CA ILE A 599 -14.10 9.92 -13.08
C ILE A 599 -13.04 10.85 -13.68
N TYR A 600 -12.76 11.98 -13.03
CA TYR A 600 -11.70 12.89 -13.46
C TYR A 600 -10.34 12.19 -13.51
N LYS A 601 -9.97 11.47 -12.44
CA LYS A 601 -8.70 10.74 -12.38
C LYS A 601 -8.65 9.60 -13.40
N ALA A 602 -9.75 8.89 -13.62
CA ALA A 602 -9.84 7.80 -14.60
C ALA A 602 -9.52 8.33 -16.00
N GLN A 603 -10.14 9.44 -16.40
CA GLN A 603 -9.87 10.02 -17.71
C GLN A 603 -8.44 10.55 -17.85
N LYS A 604 -7.89 11.17 -16.79
CA LYS A 604 -6.55 11.77 -16.82
C LYS A 604 -5.44 10.73 -16.80
N ASN A 605 -5.59 9.70 -15.96
CA ASN A 605 -4.53 8.73 -15.68
C ASN A 605 -4.68 7.44 -16.51
N VAL A 606 -5.90 7.13 -16.96
CA VAL A 606 -6.24 5.90 -17.69
C VAL A 606 -7.18 6.23 -18.86
N PRO A 607 -6.79 7.06 -19.84
CA PRO A 607 -7.71 7.59 -20.86
C PRO A 607 -8.46 6.53 -21.68
N HIS A 608 -7.89 5.32 -21.78
CA HIS A 608 -8.45 4.18 -22.52
C HIS A 608 -9.21 3.17 -21.64
N HIS A 609 -9.58 3.53 -20.40
CA HIS A 609 -10.39 2.65 -19.56
C HIS A 609 -11.75 2.32 -20.19
N CYS A 610 -12.19 1.07 -20.09
CA CYS A 610 -13.50 0.65 -20.61
C CYS A 610 -14.69 1.10 -19.74
N GLY A 611 -14.45 1.34 -18.46
CA GLY A 611 -15.48 1.81 -17.55
C GLY A 611 -14.97 2.01 -16.13
N ILE A 612 -15.88 2.51 -15.29
CA ILE A 612 -15.63 2.80 -13.88
C ILE A 612 -16.71 2.10 -13.05
N PHE A 613 -16.32 1.47 -11.96
CA PHE A 613 -17.26 0.82 -11.04
C PHE A 613 -17.08 1.36 -9.62
N VAL A 614 -18.11 2.05 -9.11
CA VAL A 614 -18.09 2.72 -7.79
C VAL A 614 -19.11 2.16 -6.80
N GLY A 615 -19.89 1.19 -7.25
CA GLY A 615 -20.98 0.55 -6.52
C GLY A 615 -20.77 -0.94 -6.37
N THR A 616 -21.85 -1.70 -6.46
CA THR A 616 -21.85 -3.17 -6.37
C THR A 616 -23.01 -3.73 -7.18
N GLY A 617 -22.99 -5.02 -7.51
CA GLY A 617 -24.01 -5.63 -8.36
C GLY A 617 -24.06 -4.97 -9.74
N GLY A 618 -25.27 -4.60 -10.20
CA GLY A 618 -25.48 -3.89 -11.46
C GLY A 618 -25.44 -2.36 -11.34
N SER A 619 -25.26 -1.83 -10.12
CA SER A 619 -25.36 -0.39 -9.83
C SER A 619 -24.00 0.28 -9.68
N GLY A 620 -23.85 1.48 -10.23
CA GLY A 620 -22.59 2.23 -10.14
C GLY A 620 -21.60 1.88 -11.25
N LEU A 621 -22.07 1.27 -12.34
CA LEU A 621 -21.26 0.90 -13.51
C LEU A 621 -21.34 2.03 -14.56
N PHE A 622 -20.26 2.79 -14.72
CA PHE A 622 -20.10 3.85 -15.72
C PHE A 622 -19.36 3.28 -16.93
N LEU A 623 -20.08 3.03 -18.02
CA LEU A 623 -19.57 2.38 -19.22
C LEU A 623 -19.19 3.42 -20.28
N LYS A 624 -18.07 3.22 -20.95
CA LYS A 624 -17.77 3.96 -22.19
C LYS A 624 -18.79 3.62 -23.29
N PRO A 625 -19.01 4.50 -24.28
CA PRO A 625 -20.07 4.33 -25.28
C PRO A 625 -20.01 3.02 -26.05
N GLU A 626 -18.80 2.63 -26.48
CA GLU A 626 -18.57 1.39 -27.23
C GLU A 626 -18.84 0.15 -26.38
N VAL A 627 -18.45 0.20 -25.11
CA VAL A 627 -18.64 -0.89 -24.14
C VAL A 627 -20.13 -1.02 -23.79
N ALA A 628 -20.84 0.08 -23.58
CA ALA A 628 -22.29 0.06 -23.34
C ALA A 628 -23.06 -0.59 -24.51
N ARG A 629 -22.70 -0.25 -25.76
CA ARG A 629 -23.26 -0.84 -26.99
C ARG A 629 -22.86 -2.31 -27.19
N LEU A 630 -21.66 -2.70 -26.77
CA LEU A 630 -21.22 -4.08 -26.84
C LEU A 630 -21.95 -4.93 -25.81
N VAL A 631 -21.94 -4.50 -24.55
CA VAL A 631 -22.57 -5.19 -23.42
C VAL A 631 -24.06 -5.38 -23.65
N SER A 632 -24.80 -4.41 -24.21
CA SER A 632 -26.23 -4.59 -24.52
C SER A 632 -26.49 -5.81 -25.42
N ARG A 633 -25.59 -6.12 -26.34
CA ARG A 633 -25.66 -7.32 -27.19
C ARG A 633 -25.20 -8.58 -26.47
N LEU A 634 -24.10 -8.51 -25.72
CA LEU A 634 -23.56 -9.65 -24.96
C LEU A 634 -24.54 -10.13 -23.88
N LEU A 635 -25.31 -9.19 -23.31
CA LEU A 635 -26.42 -9.50 -22.42
C LEU A 635 -27.47 -10.38 -23.10
N LEU A 636 -27.66 -10.39 -24.41
CA LEU A 636 -28.59 -11.32 -25.05
C LEU A 636 -27.92 -12.64 -25.46
N HIS A 637 -26.58 -12.66 -25.52
CA HIS A 637 -25.81 -13.82 -25.93
C HIS A 637 -25.51 -14.80 -24.78
N TYR A 638 -25.00 -14.31 -23.65
CA TYR A 638 -24.51 -15.16 -22.55
C TYR A 638 -25.61 -15.53 -21.55
N VAL A 639 -26.63 -16.28 -21.97
CA VAL A 639 -27.89 -16.54 -21.19
C VAL A 639 -27.72 -17.25 -19.85
N ASP A 640 -26.57 -17.90 -19.63
CA ASP A 640 -26.24 -18.72 -18.48
C ASP A 640 -25.79 -17.94 -17.23
N ARG A 641 -25.55 -16.62 -17.34
CA ARG A 641 -24.98 -15.80 -16.27
C ARG A 641 -25.88 -14.63 -15.87
N PRO A 642 -25.82 -14.14 -14.62
CA PRO A 642 -26.53 -12.90 -14.25
C PRO A 642 -26.07 -11.70 -15.10
N PRO A 643 -26.96 -10.74 -15.43
CA PRO A 643 -26.62 -9.58 -16.26
C PRO A 643 -25.42 -8.78 -15.75
N ASP A 644 -25.41 -8.44 -14.46
CA ASP A 644 -24.34 -7.68 -13.79
C ASP A 644 -22.97 -8.37 -13.93
N ILE A 645 -22.93 -9.69 -13.78
CA ILE A 645 -21.70 -10.48 -13.96
C ILE A 645 -21.19 -10.39 -15.39
N ILE A 646 -22.05 -10.43 -16.41
CA ILE A 646 -21.64 -10.28 -17.82
C ILE A 646 -21.00 -8.91 -18.05
N ILE A 647 -21.59 -7.83 -17.50
CA ILE A 647 -21.03 -6.47 -17.62
C ILE A 647 -19.66 -6.41 -16.94
N GLN A 648 -19.55 -6.92 -15.71
CA GLN A 648 -18.31 -6.92 -14.95
C GLN A 648 -17.21 -7.74 -15.65
N GLN A 649 -17.51 -8.93 -16.17
CA GLN A 649 -16.56 -9.76 -16.90
C GLN A 649 -16.11 -9.11 -18.21
N CYS A 650 -17.02 -8.40 -18.91
CA CYS A 650 -16.64 -7.61 -20.06
C CYS A 650 -15.67 -6.49 -19.68
N LEU A 651 -15.96 -5.74 -18.60
CA LEU A 651 -15.09 -4.68 -18.12
C LEU A 651 -13.71 -5.16 -17.65
N LEU A 652 -13.62 -6.40 -17.15
CA LEU A 652 -12.37 -7.06 -16.79
C LEU A 652 -11.61 -7.64 -18.00
N GLY A 653 -12.23 -7.67 -19.18
CA GLY A 653 -11.68 -8.30 -20.38
C GLY A 653 -11.67 -9.83 -20.35
N GLU A 654 -12.49 -10.45 -19.51
CA GLU A 654 -12.59 -11.91 -19.41
C GLU A 654 -13.43 -12.53 -20.54
N LEU A 655 -14.30 -11.74 -21.17
CA LEU A 655 -15.04 -12.16 -22.36
C LEU A 655 -14.20 -11.93 -23.62
N PRO A 656 -14.17 -12.88 -24.58
CA PRO A 656 -13.37 -12.75 -25.80
C PRO A 656 -13.61 -11.44 -26.55
N GLU A 657 -14.86 -11.01 -26.62
CA GLU A 657 -15.31 -9.80 -27.30
C GLU A 657 -14.86 -8.52 -26.58
N CYS A 658 -14.48 -8.61 -25.30
CA CYS A 658 -14.07 -7.49 -24.46
C CYS A 658 -12.58 -7.52 -24.09
N SER A 659 -11.76 -8.31 -24.77
CA SER A 659 -10.33 -8.45 -24.47
C SER A 659 -9.55 -7.13 -24.44
N THR A 660 -10.01 -6.11 -25.19
CA THR A 660 -9.46 -4.74 -25.15
C THR A 660 -9.62 -4.05 -23.80
N CYS A 661 -10.51 -4.55 -22.94
CA CYS A 661 -10.77 -4.01 -21.61
C CYS A 661 -9.88 -4.59 -20.51
N SER A 662 -8.99 -5.54 -20.82
CA SER A 662 -8.06 -6.11 -19.86
C SER A 662 -7.27 -5.01 -19.14
N ASP A 663 -7.17 -5.11 -17.82
CA ASP A 663 -6.42 -4.19 -16.95
C ASP A 663 -6.87 -2.72 -17.07
N SER A 664 -8.09 -2.47 -17.56
CA SER A 664 -8.60 -1.12 -17.84
C SER A 664 -9.71 -0.67 -16.91
N LEU A 665 -10.37 -1.59 -16.18
CA LEU A 665 -11.45 -1.26 -15.25
C LEU A 665 -10.92 -0.39 -14.11
N VAL A 666 -11.56 0.76 -13.91
CA VAL A 666 -11.28 1.64 -12.78
C VAL A 666 -12.32 1.44 -11.68
N THR A 667 -11.91 1.45 -10.41
CA THR A 667 -12.84 1.42 -9.28
C THR A 667 -12.55 2.50 -8.25
N SER A 668 -13.57 2.86 -7.48
CA SER A 668 -13.35 3.56 -6.21
C SER A 668 -12.72 2.61 -5.19
N LYS A 669 -12.09 3.17 -4.14
CA LYS A 669 -11.62 2.38 -2.99
C LYS A 669 -12.77 1.72 -2.22
N THR A 670 -13.91 2.40 -2.17
CA THR A 670 -15.09 2.01 -1.40
C THR A 670 -16.40 2.22 -2.14
N LEU A 671 -17.44 1.51 -1.70
CA LEU A 671 -18.80 1.69 -2.15
C LEU A 671 -19.26 3.12 -1.86
N LEU A 672 -19.61 3.84 -2.93
CA LEU A 672 -20.12 5.22 -2.88
C LEU A 672 -21.66 5.28 -2.90
N MET A 673 -22.29 4.11 -2.88
CA MET A 673 -23.72 3.88 -2.81
C MET A 673 -24.01 2.70 -1.86
N TYR A 674 -25.24 2.62 -1.38
CA TYR A 674 -25.66 1.56 -0.47
C TYR A 674 -26.99 0.93 -0.89
N HIS A 675 -27.17 -0.34 -0.55
CA HIS A 675 -28.35 -1.10 -0.94
C HIS A 675 -29.49 -0.95 0.08
N ILE A 676 -30.65 -0.45 -0.35
CA ILE A 676 -31.86 -0.33 0.49
C ILE A 676 -32.92 -1.42 0.24
N GLY A 677 -32.76 -2.21 -0.82
CA GLY A 677 -33.68 -3.27 -1.27
C GLY A 677 -33.42 -4.67 -0.69
N TYR A 678 -32.70 -4.76 0.44
CA TYR A 678 -32.20 -6.03 0.99
C TYR A 678 -33.29 -7.09 1.27
N ASN A 679 -34.52 -6.67 1.59
CA ASN A 679 -35.65 -7.53 1.96
C ASN A 679 -36.71 -7.70 0.85
N THR A 680 -36.46 -7.14 -0.33
CA THR A 680 -37.43 -6.97 -1.41
C THR A 680 -36.73 -7.16 -2.75
N SER A 681 -35.89 -8.19 -2.83
CA SER A 681 -35.25 -8.59 -4.08
C SER A 681 -36.33 -8.95 -5.11
N THR A 682 -36.06 -8.62 -6.37
CA THR A 682 -36.85 -9.06 -7.53
C THR A 682 -36.59 -10.53 -7.87
N SER A 683 -35.59 -11.18 -7.24
CA SER A 683 -35.30 -12.60 -7.36
C SER A 683 -35.77 -13.35 -6.10
N GLU A 684 -36.55 -14.43 -6.28
CA GLU A 684 -37.10 -15.21 -5.16
C GLU A 684 -36.03 -15.92 -4.33
N ASP A 685 -34.88 -16.23 -4.93
CA ASP A 685 -33.81 -17.03 -4.31
C ASP A 685 -32.73 -16.21 -3.58
N ARG A 686 -32.81 -14.86 -3.62
CA ARG A 686 -31.76 -13.99 -3.07
C ARG A 686 -32.29 -13.14 -1.94
N THR A 687 -31.74 -13.37 -0.75
CA THR A 687 -31.94 -12.51 0.43
C THR A 687 -30.60 -11.90 0.83
N TYR A 688 -30.56 -10.58 0.93
CA TYR A 688 -29.40 -9.85 1.44
C TYR A 688 -29.66 -9.44 2.88
N LYS A 689 -28.61 -9.37 3.69
CA LYS A 689 -28.76 -8.83 5.05
C LYS A 689 -28.89 -7.32 4.97
N LYS A 690 -29.67 -6.72 5.89
CA LYS A 690 -29.85 -5.26 6.02
C LYS A 690 -28.53 -4.48 6.03
N ASN A 691 -27.49 -5.09 6.60
CA ASN A 691 -26.21 -4.45 6.80
C ASN A 691 -25.21 -4.79 5.69
N GLU A 692 -25.59 -5.46 4.61
CA GLU A 692 -24.70 -5.74 3.47
C GLU A 692 -24.67 -4.57 2.48
N PHE A 693 -23.53 -4.38 1.82
CA PHE A 693 -23.33 -3.36 0.77
C PHE A 693 -23.65 -1.94 1.23
N GLN A 694 -23.08 -1.54 2.37
CA GLN A 694 -23.29 -0.21 2.94
C GLN A 694 -22.23 0.80 2.48
N CYS A 695 -22.53 2.08 2.68
CA CYS A 695 -21.62 3.18 2.40
C CYS A 695 -20.25 2.98 3.07
N GLY A 696 -19.19 3.32 2.34
CA GLY A 696 -17.82 3.24 2.85
C GLY A 696 -17.30 1.81 3.01
N TRP A 697 -18.06 0.79 2.62
CA TRP A 697 -17.51 -0.56 2.53
C TRP A 697 -16.45 -0.63 1.45
N ARG A 698 -15.45 -1.50 1.61
CA ARG A 698 -14.47 -1.75 0.55
C ARG A 698 -15.18 -2.20 -0.72
N HIS A 699 -14.76 -1.63 -1.86
CA HIS A 699 -15.25 -2.07 -3.15
C HIS A 699 -14.81 -3.53 -3.41
N PRO A 700 -15.69 -4.44 -3.88
CA PRO A 700 -15.37 -5.86 -4.03
C PRO A 700 -14.11 -6.15 -4.87
N PHE A 701 -13.87 -5.33 -5.89
CA PHE A 701 -12.70 -5.42 -6.77
C PHE A 701 -11.45 -4.67 -6.27
N ASN A 702 -11.54 -3.90 -5.17
CA ASN A 702 -10.38 -3.19 -4.63
C ASN A 702 -9.31 -4.22 -4.24
N GLY A 703 -8.09 -4.10 -4.78
CA GLY A 703 -7.00 -5.05 -4.53
C GLY A 703 -6.88 -6.17 -5.56
N ASP A 704 -7.85 -6.29 -6.48
CA ASP A 704 -7.66 -7.10 -7.68
C ASP A 704 -6.55 -6.46 -8.54
N PRO A 705 -5.49 -7.19 -8.89
CA PRO A 705 -4.39 -6.66 -9.70
C PRO A 705 -4.76 -6.37 -11.16
N ASN A 706 -5.92 -6.83 -11.65
CA ASN A 706 -6.46 -6.49 -12.97
C ASN A 706 -7.29 -5.20 -12.96
N VAL A 707 -7.39 -4.53 -11.81
CA VAL A 707 -8.28 -3.40 -11.60
C VAL A 707 -7.50 -2.21 -11.06
N ILE A 708 -7.80 -1.03 -11.58
CA ILE A 708 -7.15 0.22 -11.19
C ILE A 708 -8.02 0.91 -10.13
N THR A 709 -7.57 0.91 -8.87
CA THR A 709 -8.29 1.58 -7.78
C THR A 709 -7.79 3.02 -7.58
N LEU A 710 -8.68 4.03 -7.62
CA LEU A 710 -8.33 5.47 -7.56
C LEU A 710 -8.83 6.22 -6.33
#